data_AF-A0A661L1W6-F1
#
_entry.id   AF-A0A661L1W6-F1
#
_cell.length_a   1.000
_cell.length_b   1.000
_cell.length_c   1.000
_cell.angle_alpha   90.00
_cell.angle_beta   90.00
_cell.angle_gamma   90.00
#
_symmetry.space_group_name_H-M   'P 1'
#
loop_
_entity.id
_entity.type
_entity.pdbx_description
1 polymer ?
#
loop_
_entity_poly.entity_id
_entity_poly.type
_entity_poly.pdbx_seq_one_letter_code
_entity_poly.pdbx_strand_id
1 'polypeptide(L)'
;MVESRRTPLYRQHMALGAKIVDFAGWTMPLHYKTGIINEHLATRRGAGLFDVSHMGRFIFRGSGALNLLQHTLSNNAEALTAQWIAAQYTIIPNDQGGALDDAYLYRFRDNEYLLVVNAANTQKDWDYFQSLLDHFKDVEMEDMTDHISMLSLQGPSSRSVLESVMDRGNLPEPIRNAASTIIVSGKTVHVTRTGYTGEPLGFELFVDSKYAVDLWNRLLEQGAEPIGLGARDTLRLEACLPLYGHELGIDPEGKEIPIMALPQARPAVSFSPSKGNFVGRALLERQLRVLKKIMAGDCSTFEDLPRLIRPIAVTGRGVARQGARVYREGRHVGFVTSGTMIPMWSFEGKSLSSGLGDSHQLRSIALAYLDSNVADQDPVAIEIRGKMVQGIVVPYHLRSEAPPYARPIVPLKEEAGQVLDSRDTPRKVSELLQKSIQNTFWRQRECINLIPSEMTPSPMVRLLSIMDPAFRYAEHRKIKAFYDMEVFFYQGTDFIAQVELLLQQELAQYLGCTFVETRPISGQIANMAVFSALGDYLNRLDRKQGPRRIRMVMNNHINKGGHLSAQPMGALRDYVAWDPKWERPAVVNFPVLADNPYKIDLKATLELLDYHRPELIVFGKSMFIHKEPVAEVCEFLKQNNMDAVVLCDMAHVLGLIGPYFQEPFKEGADLVTGSTHKTFFGTQRGIIATHYEARDLRYELWEAIERRTFPGSVSNHHLGTLLGLLMAAYEMNHFKDRYQPKVIQNAKAFALALKNCGMNVAGDPALEFTETHQVILRVGYGRGPEIAKRLEQNNIICNYQACPDEEGFTASGALRLGVSEMTRFGMEPEDFEALADLMHAVIIEEANVKDQVKALRSRFLELKYCFRKEDYADLMQKLHELL
;
A
#
# COMPACT_ATOMS: atom_id res chain seq x y z
N MET A 1 43.39 -17.92 -24.62
CA MET A 1 42.34 -17.88 -23.59
C MET A 1 42.59 -16.64 -22.76
N VAL A 2 41.67 -15.67 -22.79
CA VAL A 2 41.74 -14.49 -21.93
C VAL A 2 41.45 -14.95 -20.51
N GLU A 3 42.26 -14.55 -19.53
CA GLU A 3 42.04 -14.92 -18.13
C GLU A 3 40.78 -14.22 -17.60
N SER A 4 39.86 -14.98 -17.01
CA SER A 4 38.60 -14.46 -16.47
C SER A 4 38.87 -13.54 -15.28
N ARG A 5 38.18 -12.40 -15.23
CA ARG A 5 38.29 -11.40 -14.15
C ARG A 5 37.82 -11.98 -12.82
N ARG A 6 38.22 -11.37 -11.70
CA ARG A 6 37.88 -11.81 -10.34
C ARG A 6 37.28 -10.65 -9.55
N THR A 7 36.19 -10.91 -8.82
CA THR A 7 35.62 -9.91 -7.90
C THR A 7 36.50 -9.74 -6.67
N PRO A 8 36.36 -8.63 -5.92
CA PRO A 8 37.04 -8.45 -4.62
C PRO A 8 36.77 -9.58 -3.61
N LEU A 9 35.65 -10.30 -3.77
CA LEU A 9 35.22 -11.39 -2.89
C LEU A 9 35.71 -12.79 -3.32
N TYR A 10 36.45 -12.92 -4.43
CA TYR A 10 36.92 -14.22 -4.94
C TYR A 10 37.58 -15.10 -3.87
N ARG A 11 38.45 -14.51 -3.02
CA ARG A 11 39.11 -15.25 -1.94
C ARG A 11 38.12 -15.73 -0.87
N GLN A 12 37.09 -14.95 -0.56
CA GLN A 12 36.04 -15.34 0.38
C GLN A 12 35.20 -16.49 -0.17
N HIS A 13 34.85 -16.44 -1.46
CA HIS A 13 34.13 -17.52 -2.14
C HIS A 13 34.90 -18.85 -2.06
N MET A 14 36.20 -18.81 -2.33
CA MET A 14 37.08 -19.98 -2.21
C MET A 14 37.16 -20.50 -0.76
N ALA A 15 37.30 -19.60 0.22
CA ALA A 15 37.36 -19.96 1.64
C ALA A 15 36.06 -20.61 2.14
N LEU A 16 34.91 -20.17 1.63
CA LEU A 16 33.60 -20.76 1.90
C LEU A 16 33.35 -22.07 1.15
N GLY A 17 34.32 -22.52 0.34
CA GLY A 17 34.24 -23.77 -0.43
C GLY A 17 33.27 -23.69 -1.60
N ALA A 18 33.12 -22.51 -2.22
CA ALA A 18 32.29 -22.35 -3.41
C ALA A 18 32.85 -23.14 -4.60
N LYS A 19 31.94 -23.74 -5.38
CA LYS A 19 32.26 -24.24 -6.71
C LYS A 19 32.29 -23.05 -7.67
N ILE A 20 33.48 -22.71 -8.15
CA ILE A 20 33.70 -21.58 -9.05
C ILE A 20 33.53 -22.00 -10.52
N VAL A 21 32.96 -21.11 -11.33
CA VAL A 21 32.81 -21.26 -12.79
C VAL A 21 33.20 -19.96 -13.52
N ASP A 22 33.51 -20.06 -14.81
CA ASP A 22 33.51 -18.90 -15.70
C ASP A 22 32.06 -18.50 -16.00
N PHE A 23 31.74 -17.24 -15.77
CA PHE A 23 30.45 -16.65 -16.07
C PHE A 23 30.65 -15.24 -16.63
N ALA A 24 30.33 -15.05 -17.91
CA ALA A 24 30.44 -13.76 -18.60
C ALA A 24 31.83 -13.10 -18.47
N GLY A 25 32.91 -13.89 -18.54
CA GLY A 25 34.28 -13.38 -18.41
C GLY A 25 34.73 -13.11 -16.97
N TRP A 26 33.92 -13.48 -15.98
CA TRP A 26 34.24 -13.41 -14.55
C TRP A 26 34.29 -14.78 -13.91
N THR A 27 35.09 -14.89 -12.85
CA THR A 27 35.23 -16.08 -12.01
C THR A 27 34.24 -15.98 -10.85
N MET A 28 33.13 -16.71 -10.90
CA MET A 28 31.99 -16.55 -9.98
C MET A 28 31.59 -17.86 -9.27
N PRO A 29 31.03 -17.79 -8.04
CA PRO A 29 30.50 -18.95 -7.34
C PRO A 29 29.20 -19.45 -7.98
N LEU A 30 29.20 -20.68 -8.52
CA LEU A 30 27.99 -21.35 -9.00
C LEU A 30 27.07 -21.75 -7.85
N HIS A 31 27.65 -22.34 -6.80
CA HIS A 31 27.00 -22.71 -5.55
C HIS A 31 28.07 -22.97 -4.47
N TYR A 32 27.67 -22.92 -3.20
CA TYR A 32 28.45 -23.25 -2.01
C TYR A 32 28.20 -24.71 -1.60
N LYS A 33 28.68 -25.10 -0.42
CA LYS A 33 28.64 -26.50 0.06
C LYS A 33 27.22 -27.05 0.24
N THR A 34 26.26 -26.20 0.58
CA THR A 34 24.85 -26.57 0.78
C THR A 34 24.14 -26.90 -0.53
N GLY A 35 24.62 -26.34 -1.64
CA GLY A 35 24.11 -26.58 -2.99
C GLY A 35 22.88 -25.75 -3.35
N ILE A 36 22.58 -25.69 -4.65
CA ILE A 36 21.56 -24.80 -5.26
C ILE A 36 20.19 -24.89 -4.57
N ILE A 37 19.74 -26.11 -4.22
CA ILE A 37 18.43 -26.32 -3.61
C ILE A 37 18.35 -25.63 -2.24
N ASN A 38 19.34 -25.87 -1.39
CA ASN A 38 19.34 -25.32 -0.03
C ASN A 38 19.57 -23.81 -0.05
N GLU A 39 20.43 -23.31 -0.94
CA GLU A 39 20.64 -21.87 -1.14
C GLU A 39 19.36 -21.13 -1.57
N HIS A 40 18.58 -21.70 -2.50
CA HIS A 40 17.27 -21.16 -2.88
C HIS A 40 16.33 -21.11 -1.66
N LEU A 41 16.21 -22.22 -0.94
CA LEU A 41 15.32 -22.35 0.20
C LEU A 41 15.73 -21.43 1.36
N ALA A 42 17.03 -21.23 1.57
CA ALA A 42 17.59 -20.30 2.56
C ALA A 42 17.19 -18.86 2.23
N THR A 43 17.25 -18.46 0.96
CA THR A 43 16.80 -17.12 0.54
C THR A 43 15.31 -16.90 0.82
N ARG A 44 14.47 -17.92 0.55
CA ARG A 44 13.00 -17.86 0.75
C ARG A 44 12.57 -17.85 2.22
N ARG A 45 13.41 -18.38 3.12
CA ARG A 45 13.11 -18.52 4.56
C ARG A 45 13.82 -17.48 5.43
N GLY A 46 15.03 -17.09 5.08
CA GLY A 46 15.94 -16.25 5.86
C GLY A 46 16.47 -15.06 5.08
N ALA A 47 17.79 -14.97 4.91
CA ALA A 47 18.44 -13.91 4.13
C ALA A 47 19.57 -14.49 3.27
N GLY A 48 19.40 -14.45 1.94
CA GLY A 48 20.42 -14.81 0.97
C GLY A 48 21.28 -13.60 0.57
N LEU A 49 22.60 -13.75 0.60
CA LEU A 49 23.59 -12.74 0.23
C LEU A 49 24.31 -13.14 -1.06
N PHE A 50 24.22 -12.29 -2.09
CA PHE A 50 24.74 -12.53 -3.43
C PHE A 50 25.86 -11.54 -3.75
N ASP A 51 26.98 -12.05 -4.29
CA ASP A 51 27.99 -11.22 -4.93
C ASP A 51 27.55 -10.92 -6.37
N VAL A 52 27.14 -9.69 -6.62
CA VAL A 52 26.73 -9.19 -7.94
C VAL A 52 27.74 -8.19 -8.50
N SER A 53 28.96 -8.16 -7.95
CA SER A 53 30.04 -7.24 -8.33
C SER A 53 30.67 -7.53 -9.70
N HIS A 54 30.12 -8.44 -10.48
CA HIS A 54 30.54 -8.77 -11.85
C HIS A 54 29.79 -7.96 -12.91
N MET A 55 28.67 -7.32 -12.55
CA MET A 55 27.85 -6.50 -13.46
C MET A 55 28.55 -5.18 -13.82
N GLY A 56 28.30 -4.62 -15.00
CA GLY A 56 28.88 -3.33 -15.37
C GLY A 56 28.27 -2.18 -14.58
N ARG A 57 29.05 -1.19 -14.14
CA ARG A 57 28.59 -0.02 -13.38
C ARG A 57 29.12 1.26 -14.01
N PHE A 58 28.26 2.02 -14.68
CA PHE A 58 28.65 3.26 -15.35
C PHE A 58 28.04 4.47 -14.65
N ILE A 59 28.86 5.45 -14.29
CA ILE A 59 28.37 6.72 -13.78
C ILE A 59 28.29 7.74 -14.91
N PHE A 60 27.17 8.44 -14.98
CA PHE A 60 26.93 9.58 -15.88
C PHE A 60 26.77 10.86 -15.06
N ARG A 61 27.53 11.90 -15.42
CA ARG A 61 27.50 13.24 -14.79
C ARG A 61 27.39 14.35 -15.84
N GLY A 62 27.06 15.54 -15.36
CA GLY A 62 26.97 16.76 -16.17
C GLY A 62 25.54 17.07 -16.63
N SER A 63 25.34 18.30 -17.14
CA SER A 63 24.00 18.81 -17.49
C SER A 63 23.37 18.08 -18.67
N GLY A 64 24.17 17.44 -19.53
CA GLY A 64 23.69 16.63 -20.65
C GLY A 64 23.33 15.18 -20.30
N ALA A 65 23.71 14.68 -19.11
CA ALA A 65 23.56 13.26 -18.76
C ALA A 65 22.10 12.80 -18.83
N LEU A 66 21.16 13.62 -18.32
CA LEU A 66 19.74 13.32 -18.40
C LEU A 66 19.27 13.19 -19.86
N ASN A 67 19.71 14.07 -20.76
CA ASN A 67 19.30 14.04 -22.16
C ASN A 67 19.82 12.78 -22.87
N LEU A 68 21.07 12.40 -22.63
CA LEU A 68 21.64 11.16 -23.15
C LEU A 68 20.83 9.95 -22.65
N LEU A 69 20.58 9.87 -21.34
CA LEU A 69 19.85 8.76 -20.73
C LEU A 69 18.39 8.71 -21.21
N GLN A 70 17.71 9.85 -21.34
CA GLN A 70 16.35 9.90 -21.91
C GLN A 70 16.33 9.46 -23.38
N HIS A 71 17.38 9.72 -24.14
CA HIS A 71 17.46 9.30 -25.54
C HIS A 71 17.75 7.81 -25.72
N THR A 72 18.51 7.21 -24.80
CA THR A 72 19.08 5.86 -24.94
C THR A 72 18.37 4.81 -24.10
N LEU A 73 17.68 5.20 -23.03
CA LEU A 73 16.95 4.27 -22.16
C LEU A 73 15.46 4.33 -22.47
N SER A 74 14.77 3.21 -22.30
CA SER A 74 13.32 3.13 -22.55
C SER A 74 12.47 3.77 -21.44
N ASN A 75 13.01 3.90 -20.23
CA ASN A 75 12.30 4.46 -19.08
C ASN A 75 12.63 5.94 -18.86
N ASN A 76 11.79 6.66 -18.13
CA ASN A 76 11.94 8.09 -17.90
C ASN A 76 12.99 8.38 -16.80
N ALA A 77 14.20 8.77 -17.18
CA ALA A 77 15.28 9.06 -16.24
C ALA A 77 15.03 10.32 -15.38
N GLU A 78 14.15 11.22 -15.81
CA GLU A 78 13.78 12.43 -15.05
C GLU A 78 12.86 12.10 -13.86
N ALA A 79 12.10 11.00 -13.94
CA ALA A 79 11.21 10.56 -12.87
C ALA A 79 11.97 10.18 -11.58
N LEU A 80 13.26 9.84 -11.70
CA LEU A 80 14.12 9.50 -10.56
C LEU A 80 14.45 10.75 -9.74
N THR A 81 14.08 10.71 -8.46
CA THR A 81 14.43 11.71 -7.46
C THR A 81 15.10 11.03 -6.27
N ALA A 82 16.16 11.64 -5.75
CA ALA A 82 16.89 11.08 -4.60
C ALA A 82 15.98 10.93 -3.35
N GLN A 83 14.89 11.69 -3.30
CA GLN A 83 13.99 11.74 -2.15
C GLN A 83 12.94 10.62 -2.13
N TRP A 84 12.42 10.15 -3.28
CA TRP A 84 11.23 9.27 -3.30
C TRP A 84 11.49 7.93 -4.01
N ILE A 85 11.75 7.96 -5.32
CA ILE A 85 12.08 6.78 -6.12
C ILE A 85 13.42 7.07 -6.78
N ALA A 86 14.44 6.33 -6.36
CA ALA A 86 15.81 6.58 -6.74
C ALA A 86 16.39 5.46 -7.61
N ALA A 87 15.60 4.46 -7.97
CA ALA A 87 15.98 3.38 -8.88
C ALA A 87 14.85 3.03 -9.86
N GLN A 88 15.19 2.54 -11.05
CA GLN A 88 14.22 1.95 -11.97
C GLN A 88 14.84 0.91 -12.89
N TYR A 89 14.04 -0.11 -13.19
CA TYR A 89 14.32 -1.03 -14.28
C TYR A 89 14.10 -0.32 -15.63
N THR A 90 15.00 -0.52 -16.56
CA THR A 90 14.96 0.10 -17.89
C THR A 90 15.60 -0.80 -18.93
N ILE A 91 15.31 -0.55 -20.19
CA ILE A 91 15.86 -1.30 -21.31
C ILE A 91 16.69 -0.34 -22.15
N ILE A 92 17.82 -0.81 -22.68
CA ILE A 92 18.58 -0.14 -23.75
C ILE A 92 18.00 -0.69 -25.06
N PRO A 93 17.03 -0.01 -25.70
CA PRO A 93 16.40 -0.52 -26.91
C PRO A 93 17.33 -0.34 -28.10
N ASN A 94 17.16 -1.18 -29.12
CA ASN A 94 17.67 -0.87 -30.45
C ASN A 94 16.60 -0.17 -31.31
N ASP A 95 16.97 0.17 -32.54
CA ASP A 95 16.08 0.82 -33.50
C ASP A 95 15.10 -0.15 -34.19
N GLN A 96 15.19 -1.46 -33.93
CA GLN A 96 14.33 -2.52 -34.44
C GLN A 96 13.25 -2.98 -33.43
N GLY A 97 13.19 -2.37 -32.25
CA GLY A 97 12.18 -2.65 -31.23
C GLY A 97 12.50 -3.84 -30.31
N GLY A 98 13.70 -4.41 -30.41
CA GLY A 98 14.26 -5.30 -29.41
C GLY A 98 15.26 -4.61 -28.48
N ALA A 99 15.97 -5.40 -27.68
CA ALA A 99 16.84 -4.91 -26.62
C ALA A 99 18.33 -5.18 -26.91
N LEU A 100 19.15 -4.13 -26.81
CA LEU A 100 20.60 -4.26 -26.73
C LEU A 100 20.99 -4.84 -25.36
N ASP A 101 20.41 -4.33 -24.28
CA ASP A 101 20.51 -4.90 -22.93
C ASP A 101 19.30 -4.46 -22.09
N ASP A 102 19.10 -5.09 -20.95
CA ASP A 102 18.32 -4.54 -19.85
C ASP A 102 19.21 -4.06 -18.70
N ALA A 103 18.77 -3.04 -17.99
CA ALA A 103 19.59 -2.35 -17.01
C ALA A 103 18.77 -1.83 -15.82
N TYR A 104 19.47 -1.43 -14.76
CA TYR A 104 18.90 -0.68 -13.66
C TYR A 104 19.59 0.68 -13.55
N LEU A 105 18.80 1.74 -13.54
CA LEU A 105 19.28 3.11 -13.38
C LEU A 105 19.02 3.57 -11.96
N TYR A 106 20.05 4.08 -11.29
CA TYR A 106 20.00 4.60 -9.92
C TYR A 106 20.38 6.08 -9.89
N ARG A 107 19.83 6.82 -8.92
CA ARG A 107 20.15 8.23 -8.65
C ARG A 107 20.29 8.45 -7.14
N PHE A 108 21.53 8.31 -6.64
CA PHE A 108 21.86 8.54 -5.23
C PHE A 108 22.10 10.00 -4.87
N ARG A 109 22.51 10.81 -5.86
CA ARG A 109 22.86 12.21 -5.71
C ARG A 109 22.23 13.03 -6.83
N ASP A 110 22.13 14.33 -6.63
CA ASP A 110 21.74 15.22 -7.72
C ASP A 110 22.82 15.28 -8.79
N ASN A 111 22.38 15.31 -10.06
CA ASN A 111 23.23 15.37 -11.25
C ASN A 111 24.20 14.18 -11.45
N GLU A 112 23.96 13.06 -10.77
CA GLU A 112 24.73 11.82 -10.94
C GLU A 112 23.77 10.63 -11.10
N TYR A 113 23.99 9.85 -12.16
CA TYR A 113 23.25 8.62 -12.42
C TYR A 113 24.21 7.44 -12.45
N LEU A 114 23.85 6.34 -11.80
CA LEU A 114 24.57 5.07 -11.88
C LEU A 114 23.72 4.09 -12.68
N LEU A 115 24.22 3.64 -13.83
CA LEU A 115 23.61 2.60 -14.64
C LEU A 115 24.32 1.27 -14.38
N VAL A 116 23.56 0.26 -13.98
CA VAL A 116 24.05 -1.11 -13.81
C VAL A 116 23.56 -1.95 -14.99
N VAL A 117 24.50 -2.51 -15.75
CA VAL A 117 24.26 -3.31 -16.97
C VAL A 117 24.68 -4.77 -16.77
N ASN A 118 24.19 -5.69 -17.60
CA ASN A 118 24.52 -7.09 -17.48
C ASN A 118 26.02 -7.35 -17.74
N ALA A 119 26.59 -8.29 -16.98
CA ALA A 119 28.03 -8.60 -17.07
C ALA A 119 28.46 -9.05 -18.48
N ALA A 120 27.61 -9.81 -19.18
CA ALA A 120 27.89 -10.29 -20.54
C ALA A 120 27.89 -9.17 -21.59
N ASN A 121 27.23 -8.05 -21.31
CA ASN A 121 27.05 -6.94 -22.25
C ASN A 121 27.89 -5.71 -21.89
N THR A 122 28.63 -5.73 -20.77
CA THR A 122 29.32 -4.54 -20.23
C THR A 122 30.16 -3.80 -21.27
N GLN A 123 31.05 -4.48 -22.00
CA GLN A 123 31.86 -3.80 -23.03
C GLN A 123 31.01 -3.28 -24.19
N LYS A 124 30.02 -4.06 -24.63
CA LYS A 124 29.11 -3.69 -25.73
C LYS A 124 28.33 -2.42 -25.38
N ASP A 125 27.84 -2.33 -24.15
CA ASP A 125 27.05 -1.19 -23.69
C ASP A 125 27.95 0.03 -23.46
N TRP A 126 29.15 -0.16 -22.91
CA TRP A 126 30.16 0.90 -22.80
C TRP A 126 30.46 1.53 -24.17
N ASP A 127 30.78 0.70 -25.17
CA ASP A 127 31.09 1.15 -26.53
C ASP A 127 29.89 1.87 -27.17
N TYR A 128 28.67 1.36 -26.93
CA TYR A 128 27.43 1.98 -27.41
C TYR A 128 27.25 3.39 -26.84
N PHE A 129 27.33 3.57 -25.52
CA PHE A 129 27.22 4.90 -24.91
C PHE A 129 28.36 5.82 -25.33
N GLN A 130 29.59 5.31 -25.40
CA GLN A 130 30.75 6.07 -25.84
C GLN A 130 30.57 6.63 -27.24
N SER A 131 29.99 5.84 -28.16
CA SER A 131 29.70 6.28 -29.54
C SER A 131 28.70 7.44 -29.63
N LEU A 132 27.92 7.68 -28.57
CA LEU A 132 26.90 8.72 -28.52
C LEU A 132 27.36 9.99 -27.81
N LEU A 133 28.43 9.94 -27.01
CA LEU A 133 28.85 11.06 -26.15
C LEU A 133 29.06 12.36 -26.94
N ASP A 134 29.66 12.31 -28.12
CA ASP A 134 29.94 13.49 -28.95
C ASP A 134 28.67 14.24 -29.42
N HIS A 135 27.50 13.57 -29.40
CA HIS A 135 26.21 14.18 -29.75
C HIS A 135 25.55 14.92 -28.57
N PHE A 136 26.07 14.78 -27.35
CA PHE A 136 25.51 15.38 -26.15
C PHE A 136 26.57 16.25 -25.46
N LYS A 137 26.23 17.52 -25.24
CA LYS A 137 27.13 18.45 -24.55
C LYS A 137 27.19 18.14 -23.05
N ASP A 138 28.35 18.34 -22.46
CA ASP A 138 28.57 18.29 -21.00
C ASP A 138 28.11 16.97 -20.37
N VAL A 139 28.58 15.85 -20.94
CA VAL A 139 28.39 14.50 -20.38
C VAL A 139 29.74 13.88 -20.06
N GLU A 140 29.90 13.47 -18.81
CA GLU A 140 31.00 12.63 -18.35
C GLU A 140 30.47 11.21 -18.11
N MET A 141 31.18 10.20 -18.63
CA MET A 141 30.89 8.79 -18.41
C MET A 141 32.12 8.09 -17.84
N GLU A 142 31.95 7.38 -16.73
CA GLU A 142 33.03 6.70 -15.99
C GLU A 142 32.65 5.24 -15.70
N ASP A 143 33.56 4.30 -15.96
CA ASP A 143 33.38 2.89 -15.58
C ASP A 143 33.85 2.67 -14.14
N MET A 144 32.88 2.42 -13.26
CA MET A 144 33.09 2.19 -11.82
C MET A 144 33.04 0.71 -11.43
N THR A 145 33.09 -0.21 -12.41
CA THR A 145 32.97 -1.66 -12.23
C THR A 145 33.98 -2.21 -11.21
N ASP A 146 35.23 -1.77 -11.25
CA ASP A 146 36.26 -2.23 -10.28
C ASP A 146 36.25 -1.44 -8.96
N HIS A 147 35.69 -0.22 -8.97
CA HIS A 147 35.75 0.70 -7.82
C HIS A 147 34.56 0.58 -6.87
N ILE A 148 33.39 0.19 -7.36
CA ILE A 148 32.16 0.02 -6.56
C ILE A 148 31.77 -1.45 -6.59
N SER A 149 31.81 -2.13 -5.45
CA SER A 149 31.25 -3.48 -5.29
C SER A 149 29.76 -3.42 -5.01
N MET A 150 29.04 -4.44 -5.49
CA MET A 150 27.59 -4.53 -5.39
C MET A 150 27.20 -5.87 -4.78
N LEU A 151 26.45 -5.82 -3.67
CA LEU A 151 25.91 -6.99 -2.98
C LEU A 151 24.39 -6.96 -3.06
N SER A 152 23.75 -8.12 -3.14
CA SER A 152 22.29 -8.23 -3.01
C SER A 152 21.97 -9.04 -1.76
N LEU A 153 21.18 -8.49 -0.84
CA LEU A 153 20.72 -9.15 0.38
C LEU A 153 19.21 -9.32 0.29
N GLN A 154 18.72 -10.54 0.09
CA GLN A 154 17.33 -10.82 -0.29
C GLN A 154 16.72 -11.84 0.66
N GLY A 155 15.46 -11.65 1.05
CA GLY A 155 14.71 -12.59 1.88
C GLY A 155 14.07 -11.92 3.11
N PRO A 156 13.15 -12.62 3.78
CA PRO A 156 12.38 -12.09 4.91
C PRO A 156 13.22 -11.59 6.09
N SER A 157 14.46 -12.07 6.26
CA SER A 157 15.38 -11.62 7.33
C SER A 157 16.37 -10.54 6.88
N SER A 158 16.28 -10.03 5.64
CA SER A 158 17.26 -9.08 5.11
C SER A 158 17.27 -7.75 5.87
N ARG A 159 16.10 -7.28 6.35
CA ARG A 159 15.98 -6.03 7.14
C ARG A 159 16.74 -6.14 8.45
N SER A 160 16.42 -7.15 9.26
CA SER A 160 17.03 -7.33 10.58
C SER A 160 18.55 -7.52 10.50
N VAL A 161 19.04 -8.26 9.50
CA VAL A 161 20.47 -8.43 9.23
C VAL A 161 21.14 -7.09 8.88
N LEU A 162 20.49 -6.25 8.08
CA LEU A 162 21.07 -4.97 7.68
C LEU A 162 21.03 -3.94 8.82
N GLU A 163 19.95 -3.94 9.60
CA GLU A 163 19.79 -3.10 10.80
C GLU A 163 20.83 -3.45 11.89
N SER A 164 21.24 -4.71 12.01
CA SER A 164 22.23 -5.09 13.03
C SER A 164 23.66 -4.68 12.70
N VAL A 165 23.97 -4.39 11.42
CA VAL A 165 25.31 -3.94 11.00
C VAL A 165 25.43 -2.43 10.82
N MET A 166 24.33 -1.68 10.80
CA MET A 166 24.36 -0.24 10.56
C MET A 166 24.69 0.56 11.82
N ASP A 167 25.58 1.55 11.68
CA ASP A 167 25.93 2.48 12.74
C ASP A 167 25.00 3.70 12.75
N ARG A 168 24.64 4.20 11.56
CA ARG A 168 23.83 5.42 11.33
C ARG A 168 23.09 5.36 9.99
N GLY A 169 22.03 6.15 9.87
CA GLY A 169 21.19 6.25 8.67
C GLY A 169 19.83 5.61 8.89
N ASN A 170 19.03 5.48 7.84
CA ASN A 170 17.74 4.77 7.85
C ASN A 170 17.64 3.93 6.57
N LEU A 171 16.97 2.78 6.65
CA LEU A 171 16.70 1.96 5.47
C LEU A 171 15.66 2.62 4.56
N PRO A 172 15.69 2.37 3.23
CA PRO A 172 14.79 3.01 2.28
C PRO A 172 13.42 2.31 2.23
N GLU A 173 12.79 2.13 3.38
CA GLU A 173 11.58 1.33 3.54
C GLU A 173 10.32 2.18 3.73
N PRO A 174 9.15 1.64 3.35
CA PRO A 174 8.89 0.34 2.73
C PRO A 174 8.84 0.36 1.19
N ILE A 175 9.20 1.49 0.59
CA ILE A 175 8.92 1.78 -0.82
C ILE A 175 9.90 1.03 -1.74
N ARG A 176 9.37 0.21 -2.66
CA ARG A 176 10.19 -0.45 -3.69
C ARG A 176 10.92 0.60 -4.54
N ASN A 177 12.17 0.32 -4.90
CA ASN A 177 13.05 1.21 -5.66
C ASN A 177 13.40 2.55 -4.97
N ALA A 178 13.06 2.74 -3.70
CA ALA A 178 13.62 3.83 -2.92
C ALA A 178 15.09 3.55 -2.61
N ALA A 179 15.86 4.61 -2.38
CA ALA A 179 17.26 4.53 -1.98
C ALA A 179 17.51 5.34 -0.71
N SER A 180 18.55 4.94 0.03
CA SER A 180 19.04 5.65 1.20
C SER A 180 20.55 5.48 1.28
N THR A 181 21.16 6.18 2.23
CA THR A 181 22.58 6.02 2.55
C THR A 181 22.70 5.71 4.03
N ILE A 182 23.41 4.63 4.33
CA ILE A 182 23.73 4.22 5.71
C ILE A 182 25.23 4.23 5.92
N ILE A 183 25.63 4.23 7.19
CA ILE A 183 27.01 4.08 7.62
C ILE A 183 27.18 2.71 8.25
N VAL A 184 28.15 1.93 7.80
CA VAL A 184 28.55 0.64 8.36
C VAL A 184 30.06 0.67 8.62
N SER A 185 30.47 0.50 9.87
CA SER A 185 31.89 0.64 10.30
C SER A 185 32.53 1.98 9.89
N GLY A 186 31.77 3.07 9.98
CA GLY A 186 32.22 4.38 9.52
C GLY A 186 32.37 4.51 8.00
N LYS A 187 31.88 3.55 7.20
CA LYS A 187 31.91 3.57 5.72
C LYS A 187 30.53 3.82 5.14
N THR A 188 30.47 4.61 4.09
CA THR A 188 29.23 4.90 3.36
C THR A 188 28.81 3.70 2.53
N VAL A 189 27.57 3.27 2.71
CA VAL A 189 26.91 2.24 1.88
C VAL A 189 25.63 2.84 1.34
N HIS A 190 25.48 2.86 0.02
CA HIS A 190 24.21 3.20 -0.60
C HIS A 190 23.32 1.94 -0.66
N VAL A 191 22.06 2.09 -0.27
CA VAL A 191 21.12 0.97 -0.11
C VAL A 191 19.89 1.24 -0.95
N THR A 192 19.40 0.24 -1.68
CA THR A 192 18.21 0.36 -2.52
C THR A 192 17.23 -0.78 -2.28
N ARG A 193 15.93 -0.51 -2.35
CA ARG A 193 14.86 -1.52 -2.29
C ARG A 193 14.64 -2.19 -3.66
N THR A 194 15.69 -2.82 -4.16
CA THR A 194 15.74 -3.51 -5.45
C THR A 194 16.13 -4.98 -5.24
N GLY A 195 15.88 -5.82 -6.24
CA GLY A 195 16.13 -7.24 -6.13
C GLY A 195 15.72 -8.04 -7.37
N TYR A 196 16.36 -9.20 -7.52
CA TYR A 196 16.22 -10.09 -8.68
C TYR A 196 15.76 -11.50 -8.27
N THR A 197 15.03 -11.63 -7.15
CA THR A 197 14.63 -12.92 -6.55
C THR A 197 13.11 -13.07 -6.40
N GLY A 198 12.35 -11.97 -6.54
CA GLY A 198 10.91 -11.92 -6.25
C GLY A 198 10.56 -11.91 -4.76
N GLU A 199 11.55 -11.82 -3.88
CA GLU A 199 11.29 -11.64 -2.45
C GLU A 199 10.53 -10.33 -2.19
N PRO A 200 9.55 -10.31 -1.25
CA PRO A 200 8.92 -9.08 -0.81
C PRO A 200 9.92 -8.12 -0.17
N LEU A 201 10.94 -8.68 0.49
CA LEU A 201 11.96 -7.96 1.22
C LEU A 201 13.36 -8.27 0.66
N GLY A 202 14.07 -7.23 0.21
CA GLY A 202 15.45 -7.32 -0.22
C GLY A 202 16.08 -5.94 -0.45
N PHE A 203 17.40 -5.92 -0.45
CA PHE A 203 18.21 -4.74 -0.64
C PHE A 203 19.36 -5.02 -1.61
N GLU A 204 19.76 -4.00 -2.37
CA GLU A 204 21.06 -3.97 -3.03
C GLU A 204 21.94 -2.91 -2.37
N LEU A 205 23.20 -3.27 -2.17
CA LEU A 205 24.18 -2.51 -1.40
C LEU A 205 25.34 -2.14 -2.32
N PHE A 206 25.67 -0.85 -2.35
CA PHE A 206 26.78 -0.30 -3.13
C PHE A 206 27.81 0.26 -2.18
N VAL A 207 29.04 -0.24 -2.28
CA VAL A 207 30.15 0.12 -1.40
C VAL A 207 31.44 0.22 -2.20
N ASP A 208 32.37 1.08 -1.78
CA ASP A 208 33.73 1.09 -2.33
C ASP A 208 34.35 -0.32 -2.18
N SER A 209 34.89 -0.84 -3.29
CA SER A 209 35.38 -2.22 -3.40
C SER A 209 36.39 -2.61 -2.33
N LYS A 210 37.17 -1.65 -1.80
CA LYS A 210 38.14 -1.95 -0.72
C LYS A 210 37.49 -2.35 0.61
N TYR A 211 36.20 -2.07 0.79
CA TYR A 211 35.43 -2.42 1.99
C TYR A 211 34.42 -3.56 1.75
N ALA A 212 34.37 -4.11 0.53
CA ALA A 212 33.39 -5.13 0.17
C ALA A 212 33.53 -6.41 1.02
N VAL A 213 34.78 -6.84 1.29
CA VAL A 213 35.08 -8.01 2.12
C VAL A 213 34.59 -7.82 3.54
N ASP A 214 34.82 -6.65 4.13
CA ASP A 214 34.41 -6.35 5.50
C ASP A 214 32.89 -6.34 5.63
N LEU A 215 32.18 -5.70 4.69
CA LEU A 215 30.72 -5.67 4.66
C LEU A 215 30.14 -7.08 4.46
N TRP A 216 30.70 -7.85 3.51
CA TRP A 216 30.28 -9.24 3.26
C TRP A 216 30.38 -10.11 4.51
N ASN A 217 31.53 -10.11 5.17
CA ASN A 217 31.76 -10.92 6.37
C ASN A 217 30.80 -10.53 7.51
N ARG A 218 30.59 -9.22 7.73
CA ARG A 218 29.65 -8.74 8.75
C ARG A 218 28.22 -9.21 8.50
N LEU A 219 27.75 -9.16 7.26
CA LEU A 219 26.41 -9.63 6.93
C LEU A 219 26.26 -11.14 7.17
N LEU A 220 27.29 -11.93 6.85
CA LEU A 220 27.31 -13.37 7.14
C LEU A 220 27.32 -13.65 8.66
N GLU A 221 28.10 -12.89 9.44
CA GLU A 221 28.14 -13.00 10.91
C GLU A 221 26.78 -12.73 11.56
N GLN A 222 25.94 -11.91 10.93
CA GLN A 222 24.58 -11.58 11.38
C GLN A 222 23.50 -12.55 10.87
N GLY A 223 23.90 -13.62 10.18
CA GLY A 223 23.00 -14.70 9.76
C GLY A 223 22.56 -14.66 8.30
N ALA A 224 23.16 -13.81 7.45
CA ALA A 224 23.01 -13.97 6.01
C ALA A 224 23.72 -15.25 5.52
N GLU A 225 23.17 -15.89 4.50
CA GLU A 225 23.75 -17.07 3.87
C GLU A 225 24.28 -16.75 2.48
N PRO A 226 25.49 -17.20 2.11
CA PRO A 226 26.06 -16.88 0.80
C PRO A 226 25.37 -17.70 -0.30
N ILE A 227 24.93 -17.03 -1.36
CA ILE A 227 24.14 -17.63 -2.45
C ILE A 227 24.87 -17.53 -3.79
N GLY A 228 24.96 -18.65 -4.51
CA GLY A 228 25.62 -18.74 -5.81
C GLY A 228 24.71 -18.47 -7.01
N LEU A 229 25.30 -18.40 -8.20
CA LEU A 229 24.61 -18.13 -9.46
C LEU A 229 23.49 -19.13 -9.77
N GLY A 230 23.66 -20.41 -9.41
CA GLY A 230 22.66 -21.44 -9.69
C GLY A 230 21.36 -21.20 -8.93
N ALA A 231 21.43 -20.83 -7.66
CA ALA A 231 20.25 -20.49 -6.88
C ALA A 231 19.63 -19.16 -7.34
N ARG A 232 20.45 -18.16 -7.69
CA ARG A 232 19.98 -16.90 -8.29
C ARG A 232 19.12 -17.13 -9.54
N ASP A 233 19.56 -18.02 -10.44
CA ASP A 233 18.80 -18.38 -11.65
C ASP A 233 17.47 -19.09 -11.33
N THR A 234 17.43 -19.94 -10.31
CA THR A 234 16.16 -20.56 -9.90
C THR A 234 15.18 -19.56 -9.26
N LEU A 235 15.68 -18.61 -8.46
CA LEU A 235 14.86 -17.59 -7.78
C LEU A 235 14.26 -16.59 -8.77
N ARG A 236 15.07 -16.10 -9.73
CA ARG A 236 14.59 -15.17 -10.77
C ARG A 236 13.56 -15.84 -11.68
N LEU A 237 13.78 -17.12 -12.02
CA LEU A 237 12.87 -17.88 -12.88
C LEU A 237 11.52 -18.10 -12.17
N GLU A 238 11.56 -18.42 -10.87
CA GLU A 238 10.35 -18.54 -10.06
C GLU A 238 9.59 -17.21 -9.96
N ALA A 239 10.30 -16.08 -9.89
CA ALA A 239 9.72 -14.75 -9.91
C ALA A 239 9.30 -14.26 -11.32
N CYS A 240 9.48 -15.10 -12.35
CA CYS A 240 9.25 -14.77 -13.76
C CYS A 240 10.04 -13.54 -14.25
N LEU A 241 11.25 -13.31 -13.71
CA LEU A 241 12.11 -12.20 -14.11
C LEU A 241 12.96 -12.57 -15.34
N PRO A 242 13.09 -11.66 -16.33
CA PRO A 242 13.78 -11.94 -17.58
C PRO A 242 15.29 -11.96 -17.40
N LEU A 243 15.97 -12.74 -18.24
CA LEU A 243 17.43 -12.73 -18.36
C LEU A 243 17.82 -12.45 -19.82
N TYR A 244 18.78 -11.55 -20.04
CA TYR A 244 19.31 -11.29 -21.38
C TYR A 244 19.92 -12.55 -22.00
N GLY A 245 19.61 -12.80 -23.29
CA GLY A 245 19.96 -14.01 -24.01
C GLY A 245 18.95 -15.16 -23.83
N HIS A 246 17.90 -14.96 -23.02
CA HIS A 246 16.81 -15.92 -22.82
C HIS A 246 15.45 -15.32 -23.17
N GLU A 247 15.01 -14.36 -22.37
CA GLU A 247 13.73 -13.67 -22.52
C GLU A 247 13.87 -12.35 -23.30
N LEU A 248 15.10 -11.88 -23.48
CA LEU A 248 15.51 -10.69 -24.23
C LEU A 248 16.63 -11.07 -25.22
N GLY A 249 16.72 -10.35 -26.33
CA GLY A 249 17.72 -10.58 -27.37
C GLY A 249 17.17 -11.44 -28.51
N ILE A 250 17.95 -12.41 -28.96
CA ILE A 250 17.63 -13.24 -30.13
C ILE A 250 16.97 -14.56 -29.70
N ASP A 251 15.84 -14.88 -30.32
CA ASP A 251 15.10 -16.12 -30.10
C ASP A 251 15.78 -17.34 -30.77
N PRO A 252 15.32 -18.58 -30.47
CA PRO A 252 15.89 -19.78 -31.07
C PRO A 252 15.75 -19.87 -32.61
N GLU A 253 14.92 -19.05 -33.23
CA GLU A 253 14.73 -18.96 -34.69
C GLU A 253 15.64 -17.88 -35.31
N GLY A 254 16.51 -17.24 -34.53
CA GLY A 254 17.41 -16.18 -34.99
C GLY A 254 16.73 -14.83 -35.18
N LYS A 255 15.51 -14.65 -34.64
CA LYS A 255 14.76 -13.40 -34.71
C LYS A 255 14.86 -12.64 -33.41
N GLU A 256 14.78 -11.33 -33.49
CA GLU A 256 14.76 -10.50 -32.30
C GLU A 256 13.44 -10.62 -31.55
N ILE A 257 13.52 -10.74 -30.22
CA ILE A 257 12.35 -10.74 -29.33
C ILE A 257 11.89 -9.29 -29.12
N PRO A 258 10.64 -8.94 -29.49
CA PRO A 258 10.08 -7.61 -29.25
C PRO A 258 10.06 -7.29 -27.74
N ILE A 259 10.49 -6.09 -27.35
CA ILE A 259 10.52 -5.68 -25.93
C ILE A 259 9.15 -5.85 -25.24
N MET A 260 8.04 -5.46 -25.90
CA MET A 260 6.70 -5.57 -25.30
C MET A 260 6.17 -7.00 -25.21
N ALA A 261 6.93 -8.01 -25.68
CA ALA A 261 6.62 -9.41 -25.40
C ALA A 261 6.76 -9.74 -23.92
N LEU A 262 7.51 -8.92 -23.18
CA LEU A 262 7.79 -9.09 -21.77
C LEU A 262 6.76 -8.36 -20.91
N PRO A 263 6.12 -9.03 -19.95
CA PRO A 263 5.27 -8.36 -18.97
C PRO A 263 6.01 -7.25 -18.21
N GLN A 264 7.30 -7.44 -17.90
CA GLN A 264 8.13 -6.47 -17.17
C GLN A 264 8.50 -5.24 -17.99
N ALA A 265 8.34 -5.26 -19.33
CA ALA A 265 8.57 -4.07 -20.15
C ALA A 265 7.52 -2.98 -19.92
N ARG A 266 6.31 -3.34 -19.45
CA ARG A 266 5.21 -2.38 -19.23
C ARG A 266 5.58 -1.24 -18.27
N PRO A 267 6.15 -1.49 -17.07
CA PRO A 267 6.67 -0.43 -16.20
C PRO A 267 8.08 0.08 -16.59
N ALA A 268 8.75 -0.54 -17.56
CA ALA A 268 10.13 -0.20 -17.97
C ALA A 268 10.20 0.70 -19.20
N VAL A 269 9.08 0.92 -19.90
CA VAL A 269 9.00 1.77 -21.09
C VAL A 269 8.05 2.93 -20.82
N SER A 270 8.59 4.14 -20.89
CA SER A 270 7.84 5.38 -20.72
C SER A 270 7.54 6.03 -22.07
N PHE A 271 6.31 6.47 -22.25
CA PHE A 271 5.89 7.29 -23.39
C PHE A 271 5.52 8.71 -22.97
N SER A 272 5.91 9.12 -21.75
CA SER A 272 5.63 10.47 -21.25
C SER A 272 6.08 11.54 -22.23
N PRO A 273 5.30 12.64 -22.39
CA PRO A 273 5.75 13.79 -23.14
C PRO A 273 7.07 14.38 -22.63
N SER A 274 7.33 14.35 -21.31
CA SER A 274 8.57 14.90 -20.71
C SER A 274 9.82 14.14 -21.13
N LYS A 275 9.70 12.84 -21.43
CA LYS A 275 10.79 11.99 -21.89
C LYS A 275 11.27 12.36 -23.31
N GLY A 276 10.40 12.90 -24.15
CA GLY A 276 10.72 13.18 -25.55
C GLY A 276 10.98 11.94 -26.39
N ASN A 277 11.67 12.11 -27.53
CA ASN A 277 11.96 11.01 -28.45
C ASN A 277 13.22 10.22 -28.01
N PHE A 278 13.20 8.91 -28.23
CA PHE A 278 14.29 8.00 -27.84
C PHE A 278 14.42 6.85 -28.83
N VAL A 279 15.55 6.14 -28.79
CA VAL A 279 15.85 5.03 -29.71
C VAL A 279 14.73 3.98 -29.65
N GLY A 280 14.23 3.54 -30.81
CA GLY A 280 13.19 2.53 -30.90
C GLY A 280 11.76 2.96 -30.51
N ARG A 281 11.53 4.23 -30.07
CA ARG A 281 10.22 4.71 -29.58
C ARG A 281 9.06 4.36 -30.52
N ALA A 282 9.19 4.63 -31.81
CA ALA A 282 8.11 4.42 -32.78
C ALA A 282 7.68 2.95 -32.92
N LEU A 283 8.64 2.01 -32.83
CA LEU A 283 8.35 0.58 -32.86
C LEU A 283 7.76 0.10 -31.53
N LEU A 284 8.26 0.59 -30.39
CA LEU A 284 7.67 0.27 -29.09
C LEU A 284 6.21 0.77 -28.97
N GLU A 285 5.89 1.93 -29.57
CA GLU A 285 4.50 2.41 -29.67
C GLU A 285 3.64 1.47 -30.54
N ARG A 286 4.18 0.92 -31.64
CA ARG A 286 3.48 -0.11 -32.45
C ARG A 286 3.23 -1.37 -31.64
N GLN A 287 4.27 -1.89 -30.99
CA GLN A 287 4.16 -3.08 -30.14
C GLN A 287 3.14 -2.89 -29.01
N LEU A 288 3.12 -1.72 -28.35
CA LEU A 288 2.13 -1.40 -27.32
C LEU A 288 0.70 -1.35 -27.89
N ARG A 289 0.50 -0.77 -29.08
CA ARG A 289 -0.81 -0.78 -29.75
C ARG A 289 -1.31 -2.20 -30.01
N VAL A 290 -0.42 -3.08 -30.46
CA VAL A 290 -0.74 -4.49 -30.67
C VAL A 290 -1.04 -5.21 -29.36
N LEU A 291 -0.21 -4.99 -28.32
CA LEU A 291 -0.43 -5.56 -26.99
C LEU A 291 -1.82 -5.18 -26.44
N LYS A 292 -2.27 -3.94 -26.64
CA LYS A 292 -3.62 -3.50 -26.25
C LYS A 292 -4.72 -4.31 -26.94
N LYS A 293 -4.55 -4.67 -28.21
CA LYS A 293 -5.50 -5.52 -28.96
C LYS A 293 -5.51 -6.95 -28.41
N ILE A 294 -4.34 -7.53 -28.18
CA ILE A 294 -4.20 -8.87 -27.59
C ILE A 294 -4.88 -8.91 -26.21
N MET A 295 -4.63 -7.91 -25.36
CA MET A 295 -5.26 -7.82 -24.04
C MET A 295 -6.78 -7.57 -24.10
N ALA A 296 -7.30 -7.04 -25.21
CA ALA A 296 -8.73 -6.92 -25.48
C ALA A 296 -9.35 -8.21 -26.07
N GLY A 297 -8.57 -9.29 -26.21
CA GLY A 297 -9.02 -10.59 -26.71
C GLY A 297 -8.90 -10.78 -28.23
N ASP A 298 -8.23 -9.86 -28.93
CA ASP A 298 -7.97 -10.05 -30.37
C ASP A 298 -6.99 -11.21 -30.59
N CYS A 299 -7.48 -12.27 -31.24
CA CYS A 299 -6.74 -13.50 -31.52
C CYS A 299 -6.01 -13.48 -32.87
N SER A 300 -5.96 -12.32 -33.54
CA SER A 300 -5.21 -12.13 -34.79
C SER A 300 -3.71 -12.38 -34.60
N THR A 301 -3.04 -12.78 -35.68
CA THR A 301 -1.57 -12.84 -35.70
C THR A 301 -1.01 -11.45 -36.01
N PHE A 302 -0.04 -10.99 -35.24
CA PHE A 302 0.56 -9.66 -35.41
C PHE A 302 2.06 -9.79 -35.66
N GLU A 303 2.56 -9.14 -36.71
CA GLU A 303 3.99 -9.17 -37.03
C GLU A 303 4.85 -8.43 -35.98
N ASP A 304 4.37 -7.29 -35.46
CA ASP A 304 5.09 -6.49 -34.47
C ASP A 304 5.19 -7.19 -33.10
N LEU A 305 4.30 -8.13 -32.80
CA LEU A 305 4.24 -8.83 -31.51
C LEU A 305 3.62 -10.24 -31.69
N PRO A 306 4.34 -11.17 -32.35
CA PRO A 306 3.80 -12.47 -32.74
C PRO A 306 3.64 -13.41 -31.56
N ARG A 307 4.45 -13.22 -30.52
CA ARG A 307 4.53 -14.06 -29.33
C ARG A 307 4.73 -13.20 -28.08
N LEU A 308 4.40 -13.75 -26.92
CA LEU A 308 4.56 -13.16 -25.59
C LEU A 308 5.33 -14.12 -24.69
N ILE A 309 6.11 -13.57 -23.75
CA ILE A 309 6.77 -14.36 -22.71
C ILE A 309 5.73 -14.71 -21.64
N ARG A 310 5.54 -16.02 -21.42
CA ARG A 310 4.51 -16.59 -20.54
C ARG A 310 5.12 -17.65 -19.62
N PRO A 311 4.69 -17.72 -18.34
CA PRO A 311 5.07 -18.80 -17.45
C PRO A 311 4.30 -20.09 -17.78
N ILE A 312 5.00 -21.23 -17.73
CA ILE A 312 4.40 -22.56 -17.85
C ILE A 312 4.73 -23.38 -16.60
N ALA A 313 3.69 -23.90 -15.93
CA ALA A 313 3.85 -24.91 -14.91
C ALA A 313 3.87 -26.29 -15.57
N VAL A 314 4.96 -27.03 -15.44
CA VAL A 314 5.11 -28.35 -16.07
C VAL A 314 4.49 -29.39 -15.14
N THR A 315 3.36 -29.96 -15.56
CA THR A 315 2.54 -30.88 -14.74
C THR A 315 2.95 -32.35 -14.91
N GLY A 316 3.60 -32.68 -16.04
CA GLY A 316 4.17 -34.00 -16.28
C GLY A 316 5.57 -34.19 -15.70
N ARG A 317 6.11 -35.41 -15.81
CA ARG A 317 7.49 -35.73 -15.39
C ARG A 317 8.49 -35.24 -16.44
N GLY A 318 9.37 -34.32 -16.06
CA GLY A 318 10.46 -33.83 -16.92
C GLY A 318 10.92 -32.44 -16.53
N VAL A 319 12.07 -32.03 -17.07
CA VAL A 319 12.64 -30.69 -16.87
C VAL A 319 12.73 -30.00 -18.21
N ALA A 320 11.93 -28.95 -18.40
CA ALA A 320 12.01 -28.11 -19.59
C ALA A 320 13.36 -27.39 -19.61
N ARG A 321 13.96 -27.24 -20.80
CA ARG A 321 15.22 -26.51 -21.01
C ARG A 321 15.03 -25.53 -22.15
N GLN A 322 15.88 -24.50 -22.18
CA GLN A 322 15.90 -23.51 -23.26
C GLN A 322 15.92 -24.20 -24.64
N GLY A 323 15.13 -23.68 -25.57
CA GLY A 323 14.99 -24.20 -26.93
C GLY A 323 14.01 -25.37 -27.07
N ALA A 324 13.49 -25.93 -25.97
CA ALA A 324 12.44 -26.95 -26.05
C ALA A 324 11.18 -26.38 -26.71
N ARG A 325 10.62 -27.11 -27.68
CA ARG A 325 9.43 -26.70 -28.42
C ARG A 325 8.16 -26.89 -27.59
N VAL A 326 7.25 -25.94 -27.70
CA VAL A 326 5.96 -25.93 -27.01
C VAL A 326 4.83 -26.08 -28.03
N TYR A 327 3.85 -26.90 -27.69
CA TYR A 327 2.74 -27.26 -28.56
C TYR A 327 1.40 -27.03 -27.84
N ARG A 328 0.41 -26.52 -28.56
CA ARG A 328 -1.00 -26.47 -28.14
C ARG A 328 -1.82 -27.23 -29.18
N GLU A 329 -2.59 -28.22 -28.76
CA GLU A 329 -3.42 -29.05 -29.66
C GLU A 329 -2.60 -29.67 -30.83
N GLY A 330 -1.34 -30.04 -30.58
CA GLY A 330 -0.44 -30.62 -31.58
C GLY A 330 0.22 -29.62 -32.53
N ARG A 331 -0.16 -28.34 -32.51
CA ARG A 331 0.50 -27.27 -33.27
C ARG A 331 1.65 -26.67 -32.46
N HIS A 332 2.78 -26.44 -33.11
CA HIS A 332 3.90 -25.70 -32.52
C HIS A 332 3.52 -24.24 -32.29
N VAL A 333 3.63 -23.75 -31.06
CA VAL A 333 3.20 -22.42 -30.63
C VAL A 333 4.31 -21.61 -29.96
N GLY A 334 5.55 -22.11 -29.91
CA GLY A 334 6.66 -21.36 -29.32
C GLY A 334 7.73 -22.20 -28.66
N PHE A 335 8.60 -21.55 -27.91
CA PHE A 335 9.79 -22.17 -27.31
C PHE A 335 9.92 -21.84 -25.84
N VAL A 336 10.44 -22.78 -25.06
CA VAL A 336 10.93 -22.52 -23.72
C VAL A 336 12.17 -21.62 -23.81
N THR A 337 12.14 -20.49 -23.11
CA THR A 337 13.27 -19.54 -23.01
C THR A 337 14.14 -19.83 -21.79
N SER A 338 13.49 -20.18 -20.67
CA SER A 338 14.15 -20.61 -19.42
C SER A 338 13.34 -21.72 -18.78
N GLY A 339 14.02 -22.74 -18.23
CA GLY A 339 13.34 -23.88 -17.61
C GLY A 339 14.25 -24.71 -16.71
N THR A 340 13.72 -25.09 -15.53
CA THR A 340 14.44 -25.93 -14.58
C THR A 340 13.50 -26.53 -13.52
N MET A 341 14.05 -27.37 -12.64
CA MET A 341 13.40 -27.77 -11.39
C MET A 341 13.79 -26.79 -10.28
N ILE A 342 12.80 -26.28 -9.56
CA ILE A 342 13.00 -25.39 -8.42
C ILE A 342 12.47 -26.03 -7.14
N PRO A 343 13.08 -25.75 -5.97
CA PRO A 343 12.49 -26.12 -4.69
C PRO A 343 11.45 -25.09 -4.25
N MET A 344 10.49 -25.50 -3.42
CA MET A 344 9.52 -24.61 -2.78
C MET A 344 9.16 -25.12 -1.39
N TRP A 345 9.05 -24.21 -0.42
CA TRP A 345 8.54 -24.53 0.91
C TRP A 345 7.04 -24.86 0.88
N SER A 346 6.61 -25.79 1.73
CA SER A 346 5.18 -26.00 2.00
C SER A 346 4.62 -24.84 2.83
N PHE A 347 3.35 -24.47 2.60
CA PHE A 347 2.63 -23.52 3.44
C PHE A 347 1.45 -24.22 4.13
N GLU A 348 1.23 -23.90 5.40
CA GLU A 348 0.11 -24.43 6.18
C GLU A 348 -1.05 -23.43 6.20
N GLY A 349 -2.21 -23.82 5.68
CA GLY A 349 -3.42 -22.99 5.59
C GLY A 349 -3.52 -22.11 4.33
N LYS A 350 -4.67 -21.44 4.15
CA LYS A 350 -5.00 -20.58 2.99
C LYS A 350 -5.49 -19.18 3.39
N SER A 351 -4.92 -18.58 4.43
CA SER A 351 -5.31 -17.26 4.95
C SER A 351 -4.11 -16.41 5.33
N LEU A 352 -4.32 -15.18 5.83
CA LEU A 352 -3.25 -14.34 6.39
C LEU A 352 -2.50 -15.00 7.56
N SER A 353 -3.11 -15.98 8.23
CA SER A 353 -2.45 -16.74 9.29
C SER A 353 -1.68 -17.96 8.77
N SER A 354 -1.48 -18.09 7.46
CA SER A 354 -0.75 -19.23 6.91
C SER A 354 0.76 -19.05 7.04
N GLY A 355 1.40 -20.03 7.66
CA GLY A 355 2.83 -20.05 7.93
C GLY A 355 3.61 -20.92 6.96
N LEU A 356 4.93 -20.74 6.97
CA LEU A 356 5.87 -21.61 6.27
C LEU A 356 6.02 -22.92 7.08
N GLY A 357 5.85 -24.07 6.44
CA GLY A 357 6.07 -25.37 7.07
C GLY A 357 7.54 -25.82 7.00
N ASP A 358 7.81 -27.00 7.55
CA ASP A 358 9.17 -27.58 7.63
C ASP A 358 9.57 -28.43 6.42
N SER A 359 8.61 -28.77 5.56
CA SER A 359 8.86 -29.59 4.37
C SER A 359 9.04 -28.74 3.11
N HIS A 360 9.80 -29.23 2.15
CA HIS A 360 9.90 -28.63 0.81
C HIS A 360 9.62 -29.69 -0.26
N GLN A 361 9.22 -29.21 -1.44
CA GLN A 361 9.01 -30.05 -2.62
C GLN A 361 9.71 -29.45 -3.83
N LEU A 362 9.96 -30.27 -4.85
CA LEU A 362 10.51 -29.81 -6.13
C LEU A 362 9.38 -29.69 -7.16
N ARG A 363 9.39 -28.63 -7.95
CA ARG A 363 8.48 -28.43 -9.08
C ARG A 363 9.21 -28.01 -10.34
N SER A 364 8.69 -28.45 -11.48
CA SER A 364 9.22 -28.13 -12.80
C SER A 364 8.48 -26.91 -13.35
N ILE A 365 9.22 -25.85 -13.68
CA ILE A 365 8.65 -24.61 -14.20
C ILE A 365 9.45 -24.11 -15.40
N ALA A 366 8.81 -23.29 -16.22
CA ALA A 366 9.44 -22.62 -17.34
C ALA A 366 8.87 -21.21 -17.57
N LEU A 367 9.65 -20.40 -18.28
CA LEU A 367 9.20 -19.28 -19.09
C LEU A 367 9.30 -19.70 -20.56
N ALA A 368 8.34 -19.28 -21.37
CA ALA A 368 8.29 -19.60 -22.78
C ALA A 368 7.81 -18.41 -23.61
N TYR A 369 8.38 -18.27 -24.80
CA TYR A 369 7.96 -17.32 -25.82
C TYR A 369 6.90 -17.98 -26.70
N LEU A 370 5.63 -17.69 -26.41
CA LEU A 370 4.46 -18.38 -26.97
C LEU A 370 3.64 -17.47 -27.86
N ASP A 371 2.99 -18.01 -28.88
CA ASP A 371 2.07 -17.28 -29.77
C ASP A 371 1.12 -16.38 -28.97
N SER A 372 0.90 -15.15 -29.46
CA SER A 372 0.16 -14.10 -28.74
C SER A 372 -1.26 -14.49 -28.34
N ASN A 373 -1.85 -15.46 -29.04
CA ASN A 373 -3.19 -16.00 -28.78
C ASN A 373 -3.20 -17.16 -27.77
N VAL A 374 -2.08 -17.49 -27.14
CA VAL A 374 -2.00 -18.43 -26.02
C VAL A 374 -2.35 -17.69 -24.73
N ALA A 375 -3.41 -18.14 -24.07
CA ALA A 375 -3.97 -17.52 -22.88
C ALA A 375 -3.51 -18.21 -21.59
N ASP A 376 -3.72 -17.54 -20.46
CA ASP A 376 -3.53 -18.18 -19.15
C ASP A 376 -4.55 -19.32 -19.01
N GLN A 377 -4.16 -20.40 -18.32
CA GLN A 377 -4.89 -21.67 -18.19
C GLN A 377 -4.92 -22.55 -19.44
N ASP A 378 -4.35 -22.13 -20.57
CA ASP A 378 -4.25 -23.00 -21.75
C ASP A 378 -3.37 -24.23 -21.45
N PRO A 379 -3.83 -25.45 -21.78
CA PRO A 379 -3.02 -26.65 -21.71
C PRO A 379 -1.99 -26.66 -22.86
N VAL A 380 -0.74 -27.02 -22.53
CA VAL A 380 0.36 -27.09 -23.49
C VAL A 380 1.17 -28.37 -23.29
N ALA A 381 1.87 -28.79 -24.34
CA ALA A 381 2.82 -29.90 -24.30
C ALA A 381 4.22 -29.40 -24.66
N ILE A 382 5.22 -29.76 -23.87
CA ILE A 382 6.62 -29.39 -24.08
C ILE A 382 7.40 -30.62 -24.54
N GLU A 383 8.18 -30.49 -25.59
CA GLU A 383 9.07 -31.54 -26.07
C GLU A 383 10.32 -31.62 -25.18
N ILE A 384 10.39 -32.64 -24.32
CA ILE A 384 11.51 -32.87 -23.40
C ILE A 384 12.16 -34.21 -23.73
N ARG A 385 13.40 -34.16 -24.25
CA ARG A 385 14.19 -35.35 -24.64
C ARG A 385 13.39 -36.30 -25.56
N GLY A 386 12.69 -35.76 -26.55
CA GLY A 386 11.87 -36.51 -27.51
C GLY A 386 10.53 -37.03 -26.99
N LYS A 387 10.11 -36.62 -25.77
CA LYS A 387 8.79 -36.94 -25.21
C LYS A 387 7.96 -35.68 -25.01
N MET A 388 6.66 -35.77 -25.30
CA MET A 388 5.71 -34.70 -25.01
C MET A 388 5.31 -34.74 -23.52
N VAL A 389 5.64 -33.69 -22.79
CA VAL A 389 5.35 -33.55 -21.36
C VAL A 389 4.30 -32.45 -21.17
N GLN A 390 3.23 -32.78 -20.44
CA GLN A 390 2.13 -31.84 -20.21
C GLN A 390 2.55 -30.67 -19.31
N GLY A 391 1.97 -29.50 -19.59
CA GLY A 391 2.08 -28.29 -18.80
C GLY A 391 0.84 -27.42 -18.96
N ILE A 392 0.77 -26.37 -18.16
CA ILE A 392 -0.31 -25.38 -18.21
C ILE A 392 0.30 -23.98 -18.16
N VAL A 393 -0.19 -23.08 -19.01
CA VAL A 393 0.20 -21.67 -18.97
C VAL A 393 -0.40 -21.06 -17.71
N VAL A 394 0.42 -20.44 -16.88
CA VAL A 394 -0.01 -19.85 -15.60
C VAL A 394 0.30 -18.36 -15.61
N PRO A 395 -0.49 -17.53 -14.93
CA PRO A 395 -0.21 -16.09 -14.87
C PRO A 395 1.06 -15.78 -14.06
N TYR A 396 1.45 -16.64 -13.11
CA TYR A 396 2.59 -16.45 -12.22
C TYR A 396 3.00 -17.77 -11.53
N HIS A 397 4.30 -17.92 -11.23
CA HIS A 397 4.83 -19.00 -10.39
C HIS A 397 4.99 -18.60 -8.92
N LEU A 398 5.12 -17.29 -8.65
CA LEU A 398 5.37 -16.70 -7.33
C LEU A 398 4.59 -15.40 -7.16
N ARG A 399 4.19 -15.10 -5.93
CA ARG A 399 3.53 -13.86 -5.52
C ARG A 399 4.13 -13.35 -4.21
N SER A 400 4.30 -12.04 -4.08
CA SER A 400 5.01 -11.39 -2.96
C SER A 400 4.13 -10.40 -2.17
N GLU A 401 2.82 -10.39 -2.43
CA GLU A 401 1.87 -9.46 -1.81
C GLU A 401 1.52 -9.81 -0.36
N ALA A 402 2.03 -10.92 0.17
CA ALA A 402 1.80 -11.37 1.54
C ALA A 402 3.14 -11.63 2.28
N PRO A 403 3.94 -10.58 2.52
CA PRO A 403 5.15 -10.66 3.34
C PRO A 403 4.87 -11.27 4.73
N PRO A 404 5.89 -11.81 5.42
CA PRO A 404 7.32 -11.72 5.10
C PRO A 404 7.77 -12.61 3.94
N TYR A 405 7.01 -13.66 3.61
CA TYR A 405 7.44 -14.70 2.67
C TYR A 405 6.90 -14.49 1.25
N ALA A 406 7.73 -14.73 0.24
CA ALA A 406 7.24 -14.99 -1.10
C ALA A 406 6.44 -16.30 -1.14
N ARG A 407 5.31 -16.31 -1.85
CA ARG A 407 4.39 -17.45 -1.93
C ARG A 407 4.45 -18.14 -3.30
N PRO A 408 4.89 -19.40 -3.35
CA PRO A 408 4.83 -20.19 -4.57
C PRO A 408 3.36 -20.48 -4.92
N ILE A 409 2.98 -20.18 -6.15
CA ILE A 409 1.64 -20.47 -6.66
C ILE A 409 1.68 -21.76 -7.45
N VAL A 410 0.92 -22.74 -6.99
CA VAL A 410 0.75 -24.04 -7.65
C VAL A 410 -0.64 -24.05 -8.29
N PRO A 411 -0.79 -24.51 -9.55
CA PRO A 411 -2.11 -24.70 -10.14
C PRO A 411 -2.94 -25.66 -9.28
N LEU A 412 -3.95 -25.15 -8.58
CA LEU A 412 -4.88 -25.96 -7.80
C LEU A 412 -6.00 -26.48 -8.73
N LYS A 413 -6.49 -27.70 -8.47
CA LYS A 413 -7.84 -28.06 -8.91
C LYS A 413 -8.81 -27.21 -8.11
N GLU A 414 -9.77 -26.56 -8.77
CA GLU A 414 -10.84 -25.83 -8.08
C GLU A 414 -11.45 -26.72 -6.99
N GLU A 415 -11.35 -26.28 -5.74
CA GLU A 415 -12.17 -26.85 -4.68
C GLU A 415 -13.60 -26.40 -4.96
N ALA A 416 -14.51 -27.34 -5.18
CA ALA A 416 -15.93 -27.05 -5.26
C ALA A 416 -16.30 -26.28 -3.98
N GLY A 417 -16.63 -24.99 -4.12
CA GLY A 417 -17.09 -24.18 -3.00
C GLY A 417 -18.21 -24.90 -2.28
N GLN A 418 -18.32 -24.71 -0.96
CA GLN A 418 -19.41 -25.29 -0.18
C GLN A 418 -20.75 -24.94 -0.84
N VAL A 419 -21.36 -25.93 -1.50
CA VAL A 419 -22.73 -25.81 -2.00
C VAL A 419 -23.62 -25.80 -0.77
N LEU A 420 -24.07 -24.61 -0.37
CA LEU A 420 -25.06 -24.45 0.67
C LEU A 420 -26.33 -25.19 0.23
N ASP A 421 -26.71 -26.24 0.95
CA ASP A 421 -27.89 -27.05 0.63
C ASP A 421 -29.12 -26.13 0.53
N SER A 422 -29.76 -26.13 -0.64
CA SER A 422 -30.66 -25.07 -1.05
C SER A 422 -32.12 -25.28 -0.59
N ARG A 423 -32.42 -26.41 0.05
CA ARG A 423 -33.79 -26.97 0.08
C ARG A 423 -34.70 -26.54 1.23
N ASP A 424 -34.19 -25.92 2.31
CA ASP A 424 -35.00 -25.56 3.50
C ASP A 424 -34.89 -24.06 3.85
N THR A 425 -35.75 -23.23 3.25
CA THR A 425 -35.80 -21.79 3.48
C THR A 425 -36.18 -21.41 4.93
N PRO A 426 -37.19 -22.01 5.58
CA PRO A 426 -37.50 -21.75 6.99
C PRO A 426 -36.30 -21.97 7.93
N ARG A 427 -35.54 -23.05 7.72
CA ARG A 427 -34.31 -23.30 8.49
C ARG A 427 -33.28 -22.19 8.29
N LYS A 428 -33.05 -21.74 7.05
CA LYS A 428 -32.12 -20.63 6.75
C LYS A 428 -32.50 -19.34 7.48
N VAL A 429 -33.80 -19.02 7.52
CA VAL A 429 -34.31 -17.85 8.24
C VAL A 429 -34.04 -18.00 9.75
N SER A 430 -34.38 -19.16 10.32
CA SER A 430 -34.14 -19.43 11.74
C SER A 430 -32.64 -19.35 12.09
N GLU A 431 -31.78 -19.94 11.26
CA GLU A 431 -30.32 -19.89 11.43
C GLU A 431 -29.79 -18.45 11.37
N LEU A 432 -30.29 -17.62 10.45
CA LEU A 432 -29.91 -16.20 10.36
C LEU A 432 -30.31 -15.44 11.63
N LEU A 433 -31.55 -15.60 12.09
CA LEU A 433 -32.05 -14.94 13.30
C LEU A 433 -31.25 -15.39 14.54
N GLN A 434 -31.00 -16.70 14.69
CA GLN A 434 -30.22 -17.24 15.80
C GLN A 434 -28.77 -16.75 15.78
N LYS A 435 -28.10 -16.77 14.62
CA LYS A 435 -26.74 -16.22 14.48
C LYS A 435 -26.69 -14.73 14.78
N SER A 436 -27.73 -13.97 14.39
CA SER A 436 -27.82 -12.54 14.69
C SER A 436 -27.97 -12.28 16.20
N ILE A 437 -28.78 -13.07 16.90
CA ILE A 437 -28.91 -13.04 18.37
C ILE A 437 -27.57 -13.38 19.02
N GLN A 438 -26.93 -14.48 18.60
CA GLN A 438 -25.66 -14.94 19.17
C GLN A 438 -24.55 -13.89 19.00
N ASN A 439 -24.41 -13.33 17.80
CA ASN A 439 -23.42 -12.29 17.53
C ASN A 439 -23.69 -11.03 18.35
N THR A 440 -24.95 -10.59 18.43
CA THR A 440 -25.32 -9.41 19.22
C THR A 440 -25.06 -9.63 20.70
N PHE A 441 -25.41 -10.81 21.23
CA PHE A 441 -25.14 -11.17 22.62
C PHE A 441 -23.65 -11.17 22.91
N TRP A 442 -22.84 -11.84 22.08
CA TRP A 442 -21.38 -11.89 22.24
C TRP A 442 -20.78 -10.48 22.20
N ARG A 443 -21.07 -9.69 21.17
CA ARG A 443 -20.58 -8.31 21.02
C ARG A 443 -20.96 -7.43 22.20
N GLN A 444 -22.17 -7.54 22.71
CA GLN A 444 -22.68 -6.62 23.74
C GLN A 444 -22.40 -7.08 25.17
N ARG A 445 -22.17 -8.38 25.42
CA ARG A 445 -22.08 -8.92 26.79
C ARG A 445 -20.83 -9.71 27.12
N GLU A 446 -20.13 -10.25 26.13
CA GLU A 446 -18.98 -11.13 26.39
C GLU A 446 -17.66 -10.61 25.79
N CYS A 447 -17.75 -9.70 24.83
CA CYS A 447 -16.62 -9.19 24.06
C CYS A 447 -16.19 -7.81 24.54
N ILE A 448 -14.88 -7.60 24.65
CA ILE A 448 -14.25 -6.29 24.81
C ILE A 448 -13.82 -5.83 23.41
N ASN A 449 -14.46 -4.74 22.95
CA ASN A 449 -14.18 -4.18 21.64
C ASN A 449 -13.19 -3.02 21.73
N LEU A 450 -12.01 -3.24 21.17
CA LEU A 450 -10.93 -2.27 21.05
C LEU A 450 -10.73 -1.83 19.60
N ILE A 451 -11.66 -2.10 18.68
CA ILE A 451 -11.57 -1.57 17.32
C ILE A 451 -11.85 -0.06 17.36
N PRO A 452 -10.86 0.82 17.08
CA PRO A 452 -10.96 2.27 17.28
C PRO A 452 -11.90 3.00 16.31
N SER A 453 -12.44 2.30 15.31
CA SER A 453 -13.44 2.81 14.37
C SER A 453 -14.85 2.30 14.65
N GLU A 454 -15.03 1.48 15.69
CA GLU A 454 -16.32 0.93 16.07
C GLU A 454 -16.86 1.60 17.33
N MET A 455 -18.19 1.57 17.43
CA MET A 455 -18.93 2.16 18.53
C MET A 455 -20.34 1.58 18.57
N THR A 456 -20.81 1.18 19.75
CA THR A 456 -22.22 0.83 19.96
C THR A 456 -23.05 2.10 20.08
N PRO A 457 -24.08 2.33 19.23
CA PRO A 457 -25.02 3.45 19.39
C PRO A 457 -25.99 3.21 20.56
N SER A 458 -26.58 4.28 21.10
CA SER A 458 -27.53 4.15 22.21
C SER A 458 -28.80 3.39 21.79
N PRO A 459 -29.58 2.83 22.74
CA PRO A 459 -30.86 2.19 22.41
C PRO A 459 -31.81 3.10 21.61
N MET A 460 -31.87 4.39 21.94
CA MET A 460 -32.69 5.38 21.22
C MET A 460 -32.20 5.59 19.79
N VAL A 461 -30.89 5.79 19.60
CA VAL A 461 -30.28 5.94 18.26
C VAL A 461 -30.58 4.71 17.40
N ARG A 462 -30.43 3.50 17.95
CA ARG A 462 -30.73 2.24 17.23
C ARG A 462 -32.19 2.13 16.83
N LEU A 463 -33.11 2.42 17.76
CA LEU A 463 -34.55 2.34 17.50
C LEU A 463 -34.97 3.34 16.43
N LEU A 464 -34.57 4.60 16.59
CA LEU A 464 -34.89 5.67 15.62
C LEU A 464 -34.31 5.41 14.23
N SER A 465 -33.20 4.69 14.14
CA SER A 465 -32.57 4.35 12.85
C SER A 465 -33.39 3.43 11.96
N ILE A 466 -34.34 2.68 12.53
CA ILE A 466 -35.16 1.68 11.84
C ILE A 466 -36.64 2.04 11.76
N MET A 467 -37.03 3.23 12.24
CA MET A 467 -38.40 3.73 12.13
C MET A 467 -38.74 4.06 10.67
N ASP A 468 -40.00 4.46 10.43
CA ASP A 468 -40.57 4.71 9.10
C ASP A 468 -39.66 5.45 8.08
N PRO A 469 -38.88 6.48 8.44
CA PRO A 469 -37.94 7.13 7.52
C PRO A 469 -36.96 6.18 6.81
N ALA A 470 -36.62 5.03 7.40
CA ALA A 470 -35.76 4.02 6.77
C ALA A 470 -36.31 3.51 5.42
N PHE A 471 -37.61 3.66 5.18
CA PHE A 471 -38.32 3.13 4.01
C PHE A 471 -38.85 4.23 3.08
N ARG A 472 -38.44 5.49 3.28
CA ARG A 472 -38.93 6.67 2.53
C ARG A 472 -37.87 7.28 1.62
N TYR A 473 -38.32 8.19 0.76
CA TYR A 473 -37.52 8.85 -0.26
C TYR A 473 -37.68 10.38 -0.13
N ALA A 474 -36.57 11.12 -0.06
CA ALA A 474 -36.60 12.57 0.19
C ALA A 474 -35.49 13.31 -0.58
N GLU A 475 -35.38 13.04 -1.88
CA GLU A 475 -34.49 13.81 -2.74
C GLU A 475 -34.93 15.28 -2.81
N HIS A 476 -33.96 16.18 -2.65
CA HIS A 476 -34.22 17.62 -2.64
C HIS A 476 -32.95 18.40 -2.99
N ARG A 477 -33.14 19.63 -3.45
CA ARG A 477 -32.05 20.59 -3.65
C ARG A 477 -32.54 22.02 -3.51
N LYS A 478 -31.61 22.92 -3.19
CA LYS A 478 -31.82 24.37 -3.27
C LYS A 478 -32.08 24.81 -4.70
N ILE A 479 -33.07 25.67 -4.87
CA ILE A 479 -33.38 26.31 -6.15
C ILE A 479 -33.21 27.83 -6.02
N LYS A 480 -32.17 28.37 -6.66
CA LYS A 480 -31.87 29.82 -6.67
C LYS A 480 -33.07 30.68 -7.07
N ALA A 481 -33.88 30.22 -8.04
CA ALA A 481 -35.08 30.93 -8.50
C ALA A 481 -36.16 31.08 -7.42
N PHE A 482 -36.11 30.26 -6.37
CA PHE A 482 -37.00 30.31 -5.22
C PHE A 482 -36.25 30.77 -3.97
N TYR A 483 -35.32 31.72 -4.13
CA TYR A 483 -34.54 32.30 -3.02
C TYR A 483 -33.80 31.23 -2.20
N ASP A 484 -33.21 30.26 -2.90
CA ASP A 484 -32.48 29.11 -2.32
C ASP A 484 -33.33 28.20 -1.42
N MET A 485 -34.66 28.22 -1.60
CA MET A 485 -35.56 27.27 -0.94
C MET A 485 -35.19 25.82 -1.29
N GLU A 486 -35.18 24.95 -0.27
CA GLU A 486 -35.06 23.52 -0.46
C GLU A 486 -36.34 22.96 -1.09
N VAL A 487 -36.22 22.40 -2.29
CA VAL A 487 -37.34 21.81 -3.02
C VAL A 487 -37.21 20.29 -2.99
N PHE A 488 -38.10 19.65 -2.24
CA PHE A 488 -38.24 18.19 -2.23
C PHE A 488 -39.00 17.71 -3.46
N PHE A 489 -38.51 16.66 -4.10
CA PHE A 489 -39.10 16.07 -5.30
C PHE A 489 -40.27 15.12 -5.00
N TYR A 490 -40.46 14.78 -3.72
CA TYR A 490 -41.46 13.85 -3.22
C TYR A 490 -42.28 14.50 -2.09
N GLN A 491 -43.56 14.11 -1.98
CA GLN A 491 -44.47 14.55 -0.92
C GLN A 491 -44.24 13.75 0.38
N GLY A 492 -44.77 14.26 1.51
CA GLY A 492 -44.67 13.61 2.82
C GLY A 492 -43.29 13.74 3.46
N THR A 493 -42.54 14.78 3.09
CA THR A 493 -41.13 14.99 3.47
C THR A 493 -40.94 16.03 4.59
N ASP A 494 -42.01 16.67 5.08
CA ASP A 494 -41.93 17.74 6.09
C ASP A 494 -41.18 17.31 7.36
N PHE A 495 -41.44 16.11 7.86
CA PHE A 495 -40.73 15.57 9.02
C PHE A 495 -39.23 15.36 8.72
N ILE A 496 -38.89 14.92 7.51
CA ILE A 496 -37.50 14.71 7.09
C ILE A 496 -36.78 16.04 6.95
N ALA A 497 -37.43 17.04 6.33
CA ALA A 497 -36.90 18.40 6.23
C ALA A 497 -36.61 18.99 7.63
N GLN A 498 -37.49 18.75 8.60
CA GLN A 498 -37.27 19.15 9.98
C GLN A 498 -36.07 18.42 10.62
N VAL A 499 -35.95 17.11 10.41
CA VAL A 499 -34.82 16.30 10.92
C VAL A 499 -33.49 16.79 10.35
N GLU A 500 -33.43 17.08 9.05
CA GLU A 500 -32.22 17.60 8.40
C GLU A 500 -31.82 18.96 8.97
N LEU A 501 -32.77 19.89 9.11
CA LEU A 501 -32.51 21.23 9.65
C LEU A 501 -31.97 21.15 11.09
N LEU A 502 -32.63 20.38 11.96
CA LEU A 502 -32.19 20.22 13.34
C LEU A 502 -30.81 19.56 13.42
N LEU A 503 -30.55 18.56 12.57
CA LEU A 503 -29.26 17.88 12.56
C LEU A 503 -28.14 18.82 12.11
N GLN A 504 -28.39 19.64 11.08
CA GLN A 504 -27.43 20.64 10.62
C GLN A 504 -27.10 21.64 11.74
N GLN A 505 -28.12 22.11 12.49
CA GLN A 505 -27.93 23.02 13.62
C GLN A 505 -27.10 22.39 14.75
N GLU A 506 -27.43 21.18 15.16
CA GLU A 506 -26.71 20.47 16.24
C GLU A 506 -25.26 20.18 15.87
N LEU A 507 -25.01 19.76 14.63
CA LEU A 507 -23.64 19.53 14.15
C LEU A 507 -22.85 20.83 13.98
N ALA A 508 -23.50 21.91 13.50
CA ALA A 508 -22.86 23.22 13.40
C ALA A 508 -22.45 23.75 14.79
N GLN A 509 -23.33 23.60 15.79
CA GLN A 509 -23.02 23.93 17.18
C GLN A 509 -21.90 23.04 17.74
N TYR A 510 -21.93 21.74 17.44
CA TYR A 510 -20.92 20.80 17.92
C TYR A 510 -19.52 21.14 17.38
N LEU A 511 -19.42 21.44 16.09
CA LEU A 511 -18.17 21.73 15.38
C LEU A 511 -17.72 23.18 15.48
N GLY A 512 -18.60 24.10 15.92
CA GLY A 512 -18.33 25.54 15.93
C GLY A 512 -18.16 26.11 14.51
N CYS A 513 -19.06 25.74 13.58
CA CYS A 513 -18.98 26.11 12.18
C CYS A 513 -20.31 26.69 11.65
N THR A 514 -20.30 27.19 10.40
CA THR A 514 -21.44 27.89 9.81
C THR A 514 -22.39 26.95 9.10
N PHE A 515 -21.86 26.02 8.29
CA PHE A 515 -22.67 25.11 7.48
C PHE A 515 -22.20 23.67 7.61
N VAL A 516 -23.16 22.75 7.55
CA VAL A 516 -22.93 21.30 7.56
C VAL A 516 -23.82 20.62 6.52
N GLU A 517 -23.23 19.73 5.74
CA GLU A 517 -23.88 18.90 4.74
C GLU A 517 -23.92 17.47 5.28
N THR A 518 -25.13 16.95 5.50
CA THR A 518 -25.44 15.75 6.29
C THR A 518 -25.94 14.58 5.44
N ARG A 519 -26.14 14.82 4.14
CA ARG A 519 -26.59 13.82 3.17
C ARG A 519 -25.52 12.79 2.77
N PRO A 520 -24.19 13.01 2.90
CA PRO A 520 -23.22 11.95 2.63
C PRO A 520 -23.47 10.71 3.50
N ILE A 521 -23.61 9.55 2.86
CA ILE A 521 -23.90 8.27 3.56
C ILE A 521 -22.65 7.58 4.11
N SER A 522 -21.45 8.13 3.89
CA SER A 522 -20.20 7.69 4.52
C SER A 522 -19.13 8.77 4.44
N GLY A 523 -18.08 8.69 5.27
CA GLY A 523 -16.94 9.62 5.22
C GLY A 523 -16.17 9.57 3.88
N GLN A 524 -16.14 8.42 3.20
CA GLN A 524 -15.55 8.31 1.87
C GLN A 524 -16.37 9.07 0.82
N ILE A 525 -17.71 8.99 0.88
CA ILE A 525 -18.60 9.76 0.01
C ILE A 525 -18.48 11.26 0.30
N ALA A 526 -18.34 11.66 1.56
CA ALA A 526 -18.08 13.06 1.94
C ALA A 526 -16.81 13.61 1.28
N ASN A 527 -15.69 12.89 1.39
CA ASN A 527 -14.43 13.29 0.74
C ASN A 527 -14.55 13.33 -0.80
N MET A 528 -15.21 12.33 -1.40
CA MET A 528 -15.43 12.29 -2.84
C MET A 528 -16.27 13.47 -3.33
N ALA A 529 -17.31 13.86 -2.58
CA ALA A 529 -18.11 15.05 -2.87
C ALA A 529 -17.27 16.33 -2.78
N VAL A 530 -16.37 16.46 -1.78
CA VAL A 530 -15.42 17.58 -1.69
C VAL A 530 -14.48 17.64 -2.89
N PHE A 531 -13.86 16.52 -3.29
CA PHE A 531 -12.95 16.51 -4.44
C PHE A 531 -13.67 16.84 -5.75
N SER A 532 -14.88 16.31 -5.90
CA SER A 532 -15.78 16.59 -7.03
C SER A 532 -16.21 18.05 -7.08
N ALA A 533 -16.51 18.65 -5.93
CA ALA A 533 -16.84 20.07 -5.79
C ALA A 533 -15.65 20.98 -6.04
N LEU A 534 -14.46 20.62 -5.56
CA LEU A 534 -13.23 21.34 -5.86
C LEU A 534 -12.94 21.30 -7.36
N GLY A 535 -13.17 20.17 -8.03
CA GLY A 535 -13.12 20.07 -9.49
C GLY A 535 -14.08 21.06 -10.17
N ASP A 536 -15.37 21.08 -9.81
CA ASP A 536 -16.34 22.06 -10.37
C ASP A 536 -15.90 23.50 -10.09
N TYR A 537 -15.48 23.80 -8.87
CA TYR A 537 -15.02 25.12 -8.45
C TYR A 537 -13.80 25.57 -9.27
N LEU A 538 -12.77 24.74 -9.42
CA LEU A 538 -11.56 25.10 -10.16
C LEU A 538 -11.81 25.30 -11.67
N ASN A 539 -12.88 24.75 -12.22
CA ASN A 539 -13.26 24.85 -13.63
C ASN A 539 -14.41 25.87 -13.88
N ARG A 540 -14.90 26.54 -12.84
CA ARG A 540 -16.13 27.36 -12.91
C ARG A 540 -16.10 28.48 -13.95
N LEU A 541 -14.91 29.01 -14.25
CA LEU A 541 -14.71 30.13 -15.17
C LEU A 541 -14.49 29.70 -16.64
N ASP A 542 -14.14 28.44 -16.90
CA ASP A 542 -13.99 27.90 -18.25
C ASP A 542 -14.64 26.51 -18.36
N ARG A 543 -15.94 26.50 -18.67
CA ARG A 543 -16.73 25.29 -18.85
C ARG A 543 -16.74 24.77 -20.29
N LYS A 544 -16.03 25.43 -21.23
CA LYS A 544 -16.03 25.07 -22.65
C LYS A 544 -14.94 24.07 -23.02
N GLN A 545 -13.93 23.92 -22.17
CA GLN A 545 -12.89 22.90 -22.30
C GLN A 545 -13.19 21.68 -21.43
N GLY A 546 -12.48 20.57 -21.68
CA GLY A 546 -12.54 19.42 -20.78
C GLY A 546 -12.09 19.81 -19.36
N PRO A 547 -12.76 19.35 -18.30
CA PRO A 547 -12.47 19.78 -16.95
C PRO A 547 -11.04 19.38 -16.54
N ARG A 548 -10.26 20.34 -16.06
CA ARG A 548 -8.96 20.05 -15.47
C ARG A 548 -9.15 19.37 -14.10
N ARG A 549 -8.17 18.54 -13.75
CA ARG A 549 -8.08 17.92 -12.41
C ARG A 549 -7.31 18.83 -11.44
N ILE A 550 -7.32 18.48 -10.16
CA ILE A 550 -6.54 19.14 -9.10
C ILE A 550 -5.06 18.92 -9.41
N ARG A 551 -4.28 19.99 -9.59
CA ARG A 551 -2.91 19.91 -10.12
C ARG A 551 -1.93 19.27 -9.16
N MET A 552 -2.11 19.49 -7.86
CA MET A 552 -1.22 18.96 -6.84
C MET A 552 -1.96 18.85 -5.51
N VAL A 553 -1.80 17.72 -4.83
CA VAL A 553 -2.40 17.45 -3.52
C VAL A 553 -1.31 17.08 -2.51
N MET A 554 -1.37 17.63 -1.31
CA MET A 554 -0.56 17.18 -0.18
C MET A 554 -1.44 16.39 0.81
N ASN A 555 -1.01 15.20 1.23
CA ASN A 555 -1.80 14.37 2.16
C ASN A 555 -0.91 13.51 3.09
N ASN A 556 -1.51 12.82 4.07
CA ASN A 556 -0.82 11.78 4.82
C ASN A 556 -0.72 10.49 3.99
N HIS A 557 0.47 9.90 3.86
CA HIS A 557 0.63 8.62 3.16
C HIS A 557 -0.09 7.48 3.91
N ILE A 558 -0.66 6.51 3.19
CA ILE A 558 -1.41 5.37 3.77
C ILE A 558 -0.59 4.58 4.80
N ASN A 559 0.68 4.30 4.50
CA ASN A 559 1.56 3.58 5.44
C ASN A 559 1.90 4.43 6.66
N LYS A 560 1.92 5.76 6.55
CA LYS A 560 2.17 6.70 7.67
C LYS A 560 0.88 7.10 8.39
N GLY A 561 -0.12 6.22 8.37
CA GLY A 561 -1.38 6.40 9.08
C GLY A 561 -2.45 7.17 8.31
N GLY A 562 -2.22 7.59 7.07
CA GLY A 562 -3.22 8.25 6.23
C GLY A 562 -4.47 7.39 5.99
N HIS A 563 -5.56 8.00 5.51
CA HIS A 563 -6.78 7.26 5.14
C HIS A 563 -6.89 7.02 3.63
N LEU A 564 -7.52 5.91 3.24
CA LEU A 564 -7.65 5.46 1.85
C LEU A 564 -8.35 6.49 0.94
N SER A 565 -9.37 7.21 1.44
CA SER A 565 -10.12 8.19 0.64
C SER A 565 -9.23 9.31 0.09
N ALA A 566 -8.18 9.69 0.83
CA ALA A 566 -7.25 10.74 0.43
C ALA A 566 -6.15 10.22 -0.50
N GLN A 567 -6.07 8.91 -0.79
CA GLN A 567 -5.01 8.34 -1.63
C GLN A 567 -5.43 8.22 -3.10
N PRO A 568 -4.49 8.28 -4.05
CA PRO A 568 -4.76 7.98 -5.46
C PRO A 568 -5.21 6.55 -5.75
N MET A 569 -5.04 5.62 -4.82
CA MET A 569 -5.61 4.26 -4.90
C MET A 569 -7.06 4.20 -4.39
N GLY A 570 -7.55 5.25 -3.73
CA GLY A 570 -8.92 5.39 -3.25
C GLY A 570 -9.68 6.51 -3.97
N ALA A 571 -10.52 7.24 -3.22
CA ALA A 571 -11.47 8.20 -3.78
C ALA A 571 -10.82 9.39 -4.52
N LEU A 572 -9.56 9.73 -4.22
CA LEU A 572 -8.86 10.85 -4.86
C LEU A 572 -8.48 10.58 -6.33
N ARG A 573 -8.37 9.31 -6.75
CA ARG A 573 -7.81 8.87 -8.05
C ARG A 573 -8.26 9.69 -9.25
N ASP A 574 -9.57 9.93 -9.35
CA ASP A 574 -10.18 10.51 -10.54
C ASP A 574 -10.21 12.05 -10.51
N TYR A 575 -9.83 12.65 -9.38
CA TYR A 575 -9.87 14.10 -9.17
C TYR A 575 -8.50 14.76 -9.18
N VAL A 576 -7.42 13.98 -9.03
CA VAL A 576 -6.04 14.48 -9.08
C VAL A 576 -5.43 14.33 -10.48
N ALA A 577 -4.63 15.31 -10.88
CA ALA A 577 -3.89 15.30 -12.13
C ALA A 577 -2.83 14.20 -12.15
N TRP A 578 -2.44 13.80 -13.35
CA TRP A 578 -1.26 12.97 -13.57
C TRP A 578 -0.06 13.89 -13.76
N ASP A 579 1.00 13.68 -12.99
CA ASP A 579 2.25 14.40 -13.17
C ASP A 579 3.07 13.72 -14.29
N PRO A 580 3.31 14.38 -15.43
CA PRO A 580 4.05 13.78 -16.54
C PRO A 580 5.54 13.59 -16.24
N LYS A 581 6.12 14.36 -15.31
CA LYS A 581 7.53 14.25 -14.91
C LYS A 581 7.74 12.97 -14.11
N TRP A 582 6.91 12.73 -13.11
CA TRP A 582 7.03 11.57 -12.23
C TRP A 582 6.25 10.34 -12.70
N GLU A 583 5.40 10.50 -13.70
CA GLU A 583 4.50 9.47 -14.23
C GLU A 583 3.69 8.77 -13.13
N ARG A 584 3.06 9.59 -12.29
CA ARG A 584 2.18 9.16 -11.22
C ARG A 584 1.15 10.24 -10.91
N PRO A 585 0.10 9.94 -10.12
CA PRO A 585 -0.80 10.97 -9.60
C PRO A 585 0.00 12.07 -8.89
N ALA A 586 -0.37 13.34 -9.13
CA ALA A 586 0.28 14.53 -8.59
C ALA A 586 -0.05 14.71 -7.10
N VAL A 587 0.50 13.81 -6.29
CA VAL A 587 0.35 13.76 -4.84
C VAL A 587 1.72 13.74 -4.20
N VAL A 588 1.90 14.60 -3.21
CA VAL A 588 3.05 14.62 -2.31
C VAL A 588 2.57 14.29 -0.92
N ASN A 589 3.35 13.56 -0.15
CA ASN A 589 2.96 13.18 1.20
C ASN A 589 3.62 14.07 2.26
N PHE A 590 2.95 14.27 3.39
CA PHE A 590 3.59 14.89 4.55
C PHE A 590 4.79 14.05 5.01
N PRO A 591 5.97 14.66 5.18
CA PRO A 591 7.08 14.03 5.86
C PRO A 591 6.75 13.83 7.34
N VAL A 592 7.34 12.81 7.95
CA VAL A 592 7.16 12.49 9.37
C VAL A 592 8.52 12.49 10.07
N LEU A 593 8.52 12.71 11.38
CA LEU A 593 9.74 12.67 12.19
C LEU A 593 10.35 11.27 12.16
N ALA A 594 11.68 11.19 12.13
CA ALA A 594 12.40 9.91 12.06
C ALA A 594 12.25 9.09 13.36
N ASP A 595 12.24 9.76 14.51
CA ASP A 595 12.07 9.18 15.85
C ASP A 595 10.60 8.99 16.23
N ASN A 596 9.68 9.72 15.59
CA ASN A 596 8.24 9.55 15.76
C ASN A 596 7.49 9.59 14.41
N PRO A 597 7.38 8.44 13.71
CA PRO A 597 6.80 8.39 12.37
C PRO A 597 5.27 8.58 12.33
N TYR A 598 4.62 8.87 13.47
CA TYR A 598 3.21 9.21 13.57
C TYR A 598 2.95 10.72 13.61
N LYS A 599 4.00 11.52 13.78
CA LYS A 599 3.96 12.98 13.84
C LYS A 599 4.58 13.60 12.60
N ILE A 600 3.90 14.61 12.04
CA ILE A 600 4.40 15.34 10.86
C ILE A 600 5.67 16.11 11.21
N ASP A 601 6.67 16.04 10.33
CA ASP A 601 7.82 16.94 10.37
C ASP A 601 7.40 18.29 9.77
N LEU A 602 7.09 19.24 10.65
CA LEU A 602 6.60 20.55 10.23
C LEU A 602 7.63 21.27 9.35
N LYS A 603 8.92 21.25 9.71
CA LYS A 603 9.95 21.98 8.96
C LYS A 603 10.03 21.48 7.52
N ALA A 604 10.18 20.15 7.35
CA ALA A 604 10.23 19.53 6.03
C ALA A 604 8.91 19.73 5.26
N THR A 605 7.77 19.77 5.96
CA THR A 605 6.47 20.07 5.36
C THR A 605 6.44 21.46 4.75
N LEU A 606 6.91 22.49 5.47
CA LEU A 606 6.91 23.87 4.97
C LEU A 606 7.80 24.04 3.74
N GLU A 607 8.96 23.37 3.70
CA GLU A 607 9.86 23.35 2.54
C GLU A 607 9.16 22.72 1.31
N LEU A 608 8.45 21.61 1.49
CA LEU A 608 7.70 20.96 0.41
C LEU A 608 6.48 21.78 -0.03
N LEU A 609 5.82 22.49 0.87
CA LEU A 609 4.71 23.39 0.53
C LEU A 609 5.17 24.52 -0.37
N ASP A 610 6.29 25.17 -0.04
CA ASP A 610 6.85 26.24 -0.86
C ASP A 610 7.23 25.77 -2.27
N TYR A 611 7.83 24.58 -2.35
CA TYR A 611 8.27 23.98 -3.61
C TYR A 611 7.11 23.48 -4.48
N HIS A 612 6.15 22.72 -3.91
CA HIS A 612 5.09 22.06 -4.68
C HIS A 612 3.83 22.89 -4.88
N ARG A 613 3.56 23.88 -4.01
CA ARG A 613 2.40 24.79 -4.09
C ARG A 613 1.08 24.04 -4.35
N PRO A 614 0.66 23.11 -3.47
CA PRO A 614 -0.53 22.27 -3.69
C PRO A 614 -1.82 23.10 -3.76
N GLU A 615 -2.81 22.65 -4.53
CA GLU A 615 -4.16 23.24 -4.58
C GLU A 615 -5.08 22.70 -3.48
N LEU A 616 -4.76 21.51 -2.96
CA LEU A 616 -5.49 20.84 -1.88
C LEU A 616 -4.51 20.23 -0.88
N ILE A 617 -4.76 20.46 0.41
CA ILE A 617 -4.03 19.85 1.52
C ILE A 617 -5.04 19.06 2.35
N VAL A 618 -4.76 17.77 2.59
CA VAL A 618 -5.65 16.86 3.32
C VAL A 618 -4.98 16.33 4.57
N PHE A 619 -5.37 16.89 5.73
CA PHE A 619 -5.07 16.32 7.04
C PHE A 619 -6.09 15.22 7.33
N GLY A 620 -5.80 13.99 6.91
CA GLY A 620 -6.68 12.83 7.13
C GLY A 620 -5.91 11.58 7.50
N LYS A 621 -6.08 11.09 8.74
CA LYS A 621 -5.45 9.87 9.25
C LYS A 621 -6.46 8.86 9.78
N SER A 622 -6.14 7.58 9.58
CA SER A 622 -6.73 6.43 10.26
C SER A 622 -5.98 6.05 11.53
N MET A 623 -4.67 6.29 11.58
CA MET A 623 -3.85 6.13 12.78
C MET A 623 -3.57 7.53 13.34
N PHE A 624 -4.36 7.92 14.33
CA PHE A 624 -4.35 9.27 14.89
C PHE A 624 -3.94 9.14 16.36
N ILE A 625 -2.68 9.42 16.71
CA ILE A 625 -2.20 9.43 18.11
C ILE A 625 -1.60 10.78 18.53
N HIS A 626 -1.46 11.72 17.60
CA HIS A 626 -0.97 13.08 17.82
C HIS A 626 -1.86 14.09 17.10
N LYS A 627 -1.84 15.35 17.55
CA LYS A 627 -2.46 16.47 16.82
C LYS A 627 -1.74 16.76 15.50
N GLU A 628 -2.47 17.27 14.53
CA GLU A 628 -1.89 17.74 13.25
C GLU A 628 -1.54 19.22 13.31
N PRO A 629 -0.46 19.69 12.66
CA PRO A 629 -0.01 21.08 12.66
C PRO A 629 -0.83 21.96 11.69
N VAL A 630 -2.15 21.99 11.87
CA VAL A 630 -3.08 22.70 10.96
C VAL A 630 -2.85 24.21 11.04
N ALA A 631 -2.71 24.76 12.25
CA ALA A 631 -2.52 26.19 12.47
C ALA A 631 -1.26 26.71 11.78
N GLU A 632 -0.14 26.02 11.98
CA GLU A 632 1.16 26.38 11.44
C GLU A 632 1.17 26.31 9.91
N VAL A 633 0.55 25.29 9.32
CA VAL A 633 0.42 25.18 7.86
C VAL A 633 -0.50 26.27 7.31
N CYS A 634 -1.66 26.52 7.92
CA CYS A 634 -2.57 27.58 7.48
C CYS A 634 -1.96 28.98 7.59
N GLU A 635 -1.18 29.24 8.65
CA GLU A 635 -0.43 30.48 8.79
C GLU A 635 0.63 30.64 7.69
N PHE A 636 1.39 29.59 7.40
CA PHE A 636 2.38 29.60 6.34
C PHE A 636 1.76 29.90 4.96
N LEU A 637 0.62 29.28 4.64
CA LEU A 637 -0.08 29.53 3.37
C LEU A 637 -0.50 31.00 3.24
N LYS A 638 -1.02 31.60 4.32
CA LYS A 638 -1.41 33.01 4.36
C LYS A 638 -0.21 33.93 4.16
N GLN A 639 0.89 33.69 4.88
CA GLN A 639 2.12 34.49 4.79
C GLN A 639 2.75 34.45 3.40
N ASN A 640 2.61 33.33 2.68
CA ASN A 640 3.19 33.10 1.36
C ASN A 640 2.21 33.29 0.18
N ASN A 641 1.01 33.83 0.46
CA ASN A 641 -0.06 34.06 -0.52
C ASN A 641 -0.38 32.82 -1.38
N MET A 642 -0.53 31.67 -0.74
CA MET A 642 -0.81 30.39 -1.37
C MET A 642 -2.31 30.09 -1.35
N ASP A 643 -2.92 29.95 -2.54
CA ASP A 643 -4.33 29.62 -2.69
C ASP A 643 -4.56 28.10 -2.67
N ALA A 644 -4.39 27.49 -1.48
CA ALA A 644 -4.67 26.08 -1.25
C ALA A 644 -5.94 25.91 -0.40
N VAL A 645 -6.74 24.87 -0.68
CA VAL A 645 -7.84 24.46 0.20
C VAL A 645 -7.32 23.48 1.25
N VAL A 646 -7.57 23.76 2.52
CA VAL A 646 -7.18 22.90 3.66
C VAL A 646 -8.38 22.11 4.15
N LEU A 647 -8.36 20.82 3.88
CA LEU A 647 -9.36 19.84 4.31
C LEU A 647 -8.82 19.03 5.49
N CYS A 648 -9.55 19.05 6.60
CA CYS A 648 -9.32 18.16 7.73
C CYS A 648 -10.34 17.00 7.71
N ASP A 649 -9.90 15.79 7.36
CA ASP A 649 -10.71 14.57 7.56
C ASP A 649 -10.52 14.06 8.98
N MET A 650 -11.48 14.41 9.82
CA MET A 650 -11.49 14.09 11.24
C MET A 650 -12.27 12.81 11.54
N ALA A 651 -12.48 11.90 10.59
CA ALA A 651 -13.38 10.75 10.78
C ALA A 651 -13.12 9.95 12.06
N HIS A 652 -11.87 9.66 12.41
CA HIS A 652 -11.54 8.91 13.63
C HIS A 652 -11.67 9.72 14.92
N VAL A 653 -11.52 11.04 14.85
CA VAL A 653 -11.45 11.96 16.00
C VAL A 653 -12.60 12.96 16.02
N LEU A 654 -13.63 12.76 15.20
CA LEU A 654 -14.76 13.68 15.05
C LEU A 654 -15.44 13.91 16.40
N GLY A 655 -15.60 12.86 17.20
CA GLY A 655 -16.20 12.95 18.53
C GLY A 655 -15.28 13.57 19.58
N LEU A 656 -14.01 13.85 19.25
CA LEU A 656 -13.02 14.52 20.09
C LEU A 656 -12.75 15.97 19.65
N ILE A 657 -13.32 16.43 18.52
CA ILE A 657 -13.18 17.83 18.09
C ILE A 657 -13.65 18.76 19.21
N GLY A 658 -12.84 19.79 19.45
CA GLY A 658 -13.07 20.74 20.52
C GLY A 658 -11.82 20.97 21.38
N PRO A 659 -11.97 21.67 22.50
CA PRO A 659 -10.85 22.23 23.27
C PRO A 659 -9.93 21.17 23.91
N TYR A 660 -10.37 19.92 24.02
CA TYR A 660 -9.58 18.85 24.63
C TYR A 660 -8.64 18.14 23.64
N PHE A 661 -8.84 18.31 22.33
CA PHE A 661 -8.01 17.69 21.32
C PHE A 661 -7.61 18.68 20.22
N GLN A 662 -8.45 18.89 19.21
CA GLN A 662 -8.11 19.71 18.05
C GLN A 662 -9.32 20.53 17.60
N GLU A 663 -9.08 21.78 17.18
CA GLU A 663 -10.12 22.74 16.78
C GLU A 663 -9.87 23.27 15.35
N PRO A 664 -10.14 22.46 14.30
CA PRO A 664 -9.66 22.71 12.94
C PRO A 664 -10.03 24.09 12.38
N PHE A 665 -11.25 24.56 12.64
CA PHE A 665 -11.69 25.87 12.15
C PHE A 665 -11.01 27.04 12.87
N LYS A 666 -10.74 26.93 14.19
CA LYS A 666 -9.93 27.93 14.92
C LYS A 666 -8.47 27.92 14.46
N GLU A 667 -7.99 26.75 14.05
CA GLU A 667 -6.67 26.56 13.45
C GLU A 667 -6.62 26.99 11.96
N GLY A 668 -7.76 27.39 11.38
CA GLY A 668 -7.82 28.00 10.05
C GLY A 668 -8.07 27.03 8.89
N ALA A 669 -8.51 25.80 9.14
CA ALA A 669 -8.95 24.89 8.09
C ALA A 669 -10.18 25.43 7.34
N ASP A 670 -10.26 25.16 6.05
CA ASP A 670 -11.40 25.56 5.20
C ASP A 670 -12.59 24.63 5.38
N LEU A 671 -12.31 23.32 5.40
CA LEU A 671 -13.30 22.26 5.39
C LEU A 671 -12.97 21.20 6.43
N VAL A 672 -14.01 20.64 7.05
CA VAL A 672 -13.92 19.42 7.86
C VAL A 672 -14.80 18.36 7.24
N THR A 673 -14.24 17.16 7.03
CA THR A 673 -15.04 15.96 6.75
C THR A 673 -14.94 14.99 7.91
N GLY A 674 -15.90 14.08 8.02
CA GLY A 674 -15.86 13.09 9.08
C GLY A 674 -16.85 11.95 8.91
N SER A 675 -16.64 10.91 9.71
CA SER A 675 -17.55 9.78 9.88
C SER A 675 -18.26 9.93 11.21
N THR A 676 -19.57 9.71 11.23
CA THR A 676 -20.41 9.96 12.41
C THR A 676 -20.64 8.72 13.29
N HIS A 677 -19.80 7.69 13.21
CA HIS A 677 -19.98 6.39 13.88
C HIS A 677 -18.73 5.85 14.57
N LYS A 678 -17.68 6.67 14.68
CA LYS A 678 -16.40 6.30 15.31
C LYS A 678 -16.36 6.85 16.75
N THR A 679 -15.47 7.79 17.04
CA THR A 679 -15.51 8.55 18.30
C THR A 679 -16.77 9.40 18.42
N PHE A 680 -17.29 9.92 17.30
CA PHE A 680 -18.66 10.43 17.26
C PHE A 680 -19.61 9.23 17.23
N PHE A 681 -20.33 9.00 18.31
CA PHE A 681 -21.07 7.75 18.54
C PHE A 681 -22.48 7.71 17.92
N GLY A 682 -22.62 8.23 16.70
CA GLY A 682 -23.85 8.25 15.92
C GLY A 682 -23.98 7.09 14.92
N THR A 683 -24.76 7.30 13.88
CA THR A 683 -25.04 6.30 12.84
C THR A 683 -23.98 6.31 11.74
N GLN A 684 -23.91 5.24 10.94
CA GLN A 684 -22.94 5.12 9.85
C GLN A 684 -23.24 6.08 8.68
N ARG A 685 -22.71 7.31 8.78
CA ARG A 685 -22.82 8.36 7.76
C ARG A 685 -21.52 9.14 7.63
N GLY A 686 -21.50 10.12 6.72
CA GLY A 686 -20.45 11.13 6.60
C GLY A 686 -21.02 12.53 6.71
N ILE A 687 -20.15 13.51 6.97
CA ILE A 687 -20.49 14.93 6.96
C ILE A 687 -19.42 15.74 6.25
N ILE A 688 -19.81 16.92 5.77
CA ILE A 688 -18.90 17.96 5.29
C ILE A 688 -19.29 19.26 5.99
N ALA A 689 -18.34 19.97 6.58
CA ALA A 689 -18.59 21.20 7.31
C ALA A 689 -17.64 22.30 6.86
N THR A 690 -18.08 23.55 6.99
CA THR A 690 -17.25 24.73 6.72
C THR A 690 -17.59 25.89 7.65
N HIS A 691 -16.64 26.80 7.83
CA HIS A 691 -16.83 28.08 8.51
C HIS A 691 -17.04 29.26 7.55
N TYR A 692 -17.13 29.01 6.23
CA TYR A 692 -17.37 30.08 5.26
C TYR A 692 -18.65 30.85 5.57
N GLU A 693 -18.64 32.13 5.24
CA GLU A 693 -19.80 33.01 5.19
C GLU A 693 -20.16 33.32 3.73
N ALA A 694 -21.40 33.75 3.48
CA ALA A 694 -21.89 34.06 2.13
C ALA A 694 -21.08 35.15 1.39
N ARG A 695 -20.32 35.96 2.13
CA ARG A 695 -19.44 37.01 1.59
C ARG A 695 -18.03 36.52 1.24
N ASP A 696 -17.67 35.30 1.63
CA ASP A 696 -16.31 34.78 1.42
C ASP A 696 -16.11 34.38 -0.05
N LEU A 697 -14.88 34.60 -0.55
CA LEU A 697 -14.50 34.27 -1.94
C LEU A 697 -14.66 32.77 -2.26
N ARG A 698 -14.57 31.92 -1.24
CA ARG A 698 -14.71 30.46 -1.37
C ARG A 698 -16.13 29.97 -1.08
N TYR A 699 -17.11 30.83 -0.85
CA TYR A 699 -18.50 30.40 -0.62
C TYR A 699 -19.08 29.62 -1.81
N GLU A 700 -18.71 29.95 -3.05
CA GLU A 700 -19.13 29.19 -4.23
C GLU A 700 -18.62 27.73 -4.22
N LEU A 701 -17.50 27.44 -3.53
CA LEU A 701 -17.05 26.06 -3.30
C LEU A 701 -18.02 25.31 -2.38
N TRP A 702 -18.58 25.97 -1.37
CA TRP A 702 -19.63 25.38 -0.52
C TRP A 702 -20.89 25.08 -1.34
N GLU A 703 -21.35 26.01 -2.17
CA GLU A 703 -22.48 25.73 -3.06
C GLU A 703 -22.18 24.58 -4.02
N ALA A 704 -20.94 24.46 -4.50
CA ALA A 704 -20.52 23.32 -5.30
C ALA A 704 -20.56 22.02 -4.49
N ILE A 705 -20.17 22.02 -3.21
CA ILE A 705 -20.27 20.86 -2.32
C ILE A 705 -21.72 20.37 -2.22
N GLU A 706 -22.68 21.26 -2.00
CA GLU A 706 -24.10 20.89 -1.93
C GLU A 706 -24.57 20.25 -3.24
N ARG A 707 -24.25 20.88 -4.40
CA ARG A 707 -24.61 20.38 -5.74
C ARG A 707 -23.92 19.07 -6.12
N ARG A 708 -22.70 18.83 -5.63
CA ARG A 708 -21.93 17.61 -5.90
C ARG A 708 -22.22 16.51 -4.88
N THR A 709 -22.80 16.84 -3.73
CA THR A 709 -23.39 15.86 -2.83
C THR A 709 -24.68 15.32 -3.43
N PHE A 710 -25.66 16.17 -3.74
CA PHE A 710 -26.85 15.79 -4.50
C PHE A 710 -27.04 16.71 -5.73
N PRO A 711 -27.25 16.15 -6.93
CA PRO A 711 -27.39 14.73 -7.26
C PRO A 711 -26.05 14.02 -7.56
N GLY A 712 -24.91 14.64 -7.23
CA GLY A 712 -23.61 14.17 -7.70
C GLY A 712 -23.11 12.87 -7.06
N SER A 713 -23.32 12.66 -5.76
CA SER A 713 -22.72 11.57 -4.99
C SER A 713 -23.75 10.67 -4.30
N VAL A 714 -24.95 11.20 -4.01
CA VAL A 714 -26.08 10.47 -3.46
C VAL A 714 -27.35 10.79 -4.23
N SER A 715 -28.31 9.87 -4.19
CA SER A 715 -29.70 10.08 -4.60
C SER A 715 -30.54 10.31 -3.34
N ASN A 716 -31.21 9.30 -2.82
CA ASN A 716 -31.75 9.29 -1.46
C ASN A 716 -30.62 9.04 -0.44
N HIS A 717 -30.67 9.69 0.72
CA HIS A 717 -29.56 9.73 1.66
C HIS A 717 -29.88 9.01 2.98
N HIS A 718 -30.54 7.85 2.91
CA HIS A 718 -30.76 6.90 4.02
C HIS A 718 -31.41 7.52 5.28
N LEU A 719 -32.66 7.95 5.16
CA LEU A 719 -33.32 8.85 6.13
C LEU A 719 -33.52 8.23 7.53
N GLY A 720 -33.62 6.90 7.66
CA GLY A 720 -33.64 6.23 8.97
C GLY A 720 -32.38 6.52 9.77
N THR A 721 -31.21 6.26 9.19
CA THR A 721 -29.92 6.56 9.85
C THR A 721 -29.70 8.06 10.08
N LEU A 722 -30.31 8.94 9.27
CA LEU A 722 -30.28 10.39 9.48
C LEU A 722 -31.03 10.77 10.77
N LEU A 723 -32.23 10.23 10.98
CA LEU A 723 -33.00 10.43 12.21
C LEU A 723 -32.25 9.91 13.44
N GLY A 724 -31.65 8.71 13.34
CA GLY A 724 -30.79 8.20 14.39
C GLY A 724 -29.57 9.09 14.67
N LEU A 725 -29.00 9.73 13.64
CA LEU A 725 -27.87 10.65 13.78
C LEU A 725 -28.27 11.92 14.54
N LEU A 726 -29.48 12.45 14.30
CA LEU A 726 -29.99 13.60 15.06
C LEU A 726 -30.02 13.30 16.57
N MET A 727 -30.55 12.13 16.95
CA MET A 727 -30.54 11.71 18.36
C MET A 727 -29.11 11.61 18.92
N ALA A 728 -28.17 11.09 18.14
CA ALA A 728 -26.77 11.01 18.55
C ALA A 728 -26.11 12.39 18.66
N ALA A 729 -26.49 13.36 17.83
CA ALA A 729 -26.01 14.73 17.92
C ALA A 729 -26.46 15.41 19.22
N TYR A 730 -27.71 15.20 19.65
CA TYR A 730 -28.19 15.64 20.96
C TYR A 730 -27.36 15.01 22.11
N GLU A 731 -27.10 13.70 22.04
CA GLU A 731 -26.23 13.04 23.02
C GLU A 731 -24.81 13.62 23.02
N MET A 732 -24.19 13.80 21.85
CA MET A 732 -22.85 14.35 21.73
C MET A 732 -22.75 15.76 22.31
N ASN A 733 -23.68 16.66 21.96
CA ASN A 733 -23.68 18.02 22.51
C ASN A 733 -23.91 18.05 24.02
N HIS A 734 -24.72 17.13 24.56
CA HIS A 734 -24.98 17.06 26.00
C HIS A 734 -23.82 16.47 26.81
N PHE A 735 -23.09 15.48 26.26
CA PHE A 735 -22.11 14.70 27.01
C PHE A 735 -20.64 15.02 26.69
N LYS A 736 -20.32 15.76 25.62
CA LYS A 736 -18.94 15.95 25.13
C LYS A 736 -17.93 16.39 26.19
N ASP A 737 -18.28 17.36 27.04
CA ASP A 737 -17.35 17.92 28.03
C ASP A 737 -16.95 16.93 29.14
N ARG A 738 -17.74 15.88 29.33
CA ARG A 738 -17.41 14.76 30.24
C ARG A 738 -16.79 13.59 29.49
N TYR A 739 -17.28 13.31 28.29
CA TYR A 739 -16.85 12.18 27.47
C TYR A 739 -15.44 12.34 26.91
N GLN A 740 -15.14 13.48 26.29
CA GLN A 740 -13.89 13.69 25.56
C GLN A 740 -12.64 13.59 26.45
N PRO A 741 -12.56 14.28 27.62
CA PRO A 741 -11.41 14.14 28.51
C PRO A 741 -11.24 12.72 29.00
N LYS A 742 -12.36 12.01 29.22
CA LYS A 742 -12.35 10.64 29.74
C LYS A 742 -11.77 9.64 28.76
N VAL A 743 -12.13 9.76 27.48
CA VAL A 743 -11.57 8.93 26.41
C VAL A 743 -10.06 9.11 26.32
N ILE A 744 -9.57 10.36 26.37
CA ILE A 744 -8.13 10.65 26.29
C ILE A 744 -7.40 10.12 27.54
N GLN A 745 -7.97 10.34 28.74
CA GLN A 745 -7.42 9.81 30.00
C GLN A 745 -7.29 8.28 29.96
N ASN A 746 -8.35 7.58 29.54
CA ASN A 746 -8.38 6.13 29.45
C ASN A 746 -7.37 5.60 28.41
N ALA A 747 -7.20 6.28 27.27
CA ALA A 747 -6.24 5.87 26.24
C ALA A 747 -4.80 5.96 26.76
N LYS A 748 -4.46 7.05 27.46
CA LYS A 748 -3.16 7.24 28.09
C LYS A 748 -2.89 6.21 29.19
N ALA A 749 -3.86 6.01 30.09
CA ALA A 749 -3.75 4.99 31.14
C ALA A 749 -3.55 3.58 30.55
N PHE A 750 -4.30 3.24 29.50
CA PHE A 750 -4.17 1.96 28.83
C PHE A 750 -2.80 1.79 28.15
N ALA A 751 -2.30 2.83 27.46
CA ALA A 751 -0.97 2.82 26.87
C ALA A 751 0.13 2.61 27.92
N LEU A 752 0.05 3.32 29.05
CA LEU A 752 0.98 3.16 30.17
C LEU A 752 0.90 1.76 30.79
N ALA A 753 -0.31 1.22 31.00
CA ALA A 753 -0.49 -0.12 31.55
C ALA A 753 0.09 -1.21 30.63
N LEU A 754 -0.17 -1.13 29.33
CA LEU A 754 0.42 -2.05 28.34
C LEU A 754 1.95 -1.97 28.36
N LYS A 755 2.50 -0.76 28.48
CA LYS A 755 3.94 -0.54 28.59
C LYS A 755 4.52 -1.13 29.88
N ASN A 756 3.83 -0.96 31.02
CA ASN A 756 4.23 -1.51 32.31
C ASN A 756 4.21 -3.04 32.33
N CYS A 757 3.33 -3.65 31.54
CA CYS A 757 3.32 -5.10 31.26
C CYS A 757 4.46 -5.54 30.32
N GLY A 758 5.41 -4.67 29.95
CA GLY A 758 6.54 -5.00 29.09
C GLY A 758 6.24 -5.07 27.59
N MET A 759 5.05 -4.64 27.14
CA MET A 759 4.72 -4.64 25.71
C MET A 759 5.26 -3.39 24.98
N ASN A 760 5.43 -3.51 23.66
CA ASN A 760 5.99 -2.45 22.82
C ASN A 760 4.92 -1.47 22.32
N VAL A 761 4.62 -0.46 23.13
CA VAL A 761 3.67 0.62 22.78
C VAL A 761 4.38 1.69 21.95
N ALA A 762 3.80 2.03 20.80
CA ALA A 762 4.32 3.09 19.93
C ALA A 762 3.71 4.46 20.26
N GLY A 763 4.50 5.51 20.06
CA GLY A 763 4.14 6.89 20.40
C GLY A 763 5.22 7.56 21.25
N ASP A 764 5.01 8.81 21.63
CA ASP A 764 5.93 9.60 22.45
C ASP A 764 5.68 9.34 23.96
N PRO A 765 6.62 8.72 24.70
CA PRO A 765 6.44 8.49 26.14
C PRO A 765 6.27 9.77 26.96
N ALA A 766 6.82 10.91 26.52
CA ALA A 766 6.65 12.19 27.21
C ALA A 766 5.21 12.72 27.12
N LEU A 767 4.45 12.25 26.14
CA LEU A 767 3.02 12.54 25.96
C LEU A 767 2.14 11.37 26.43
N GLU A 768 2.70 10.40 27.15
CA GLU A 768 2.01 9.17 27.56
C GLU A 768 1.48 8.39 26.33
N PHE A 769 2.29 8.39 25.27
CA PHE A 769 2.12 7.70 23.98
C PHE A 769 1.03 8.23 23.05
N THR A 770 -0.07 8.79 23.57
CA THR A 770 -1.21 9.20 22.74
C THR A 770 -1.91 10.43 23.27
N GLU A 771 -2.42 11.25 22.36
CA GLU A 771 -3.26 12.42 22.63
C GLU A 771 -4.71 12.21 22.20
N THR A 772 -5.08 10.98 21.79
CA THR A 772 -6.40 10.66 21.21
C THR A 772 -7.06 9.49 21.94
N HIS A 773 -7.99 8.79 21.28
CA HIS A 773 -8.58 7.55 21.77
C HIS A 773 -7.82 6.29 21.40
N GLN A 774 -6.75 6.40 20.60
CA GLN A 774 -6.05 5.24 20.04
C GLN A 774 -4.78 4.91 20.80
N VAL A 775 -4.44 3.63 20.85
CA VAL A 775 -3.15 3.10 21.30
C VAL A 775 -2.61 2.15 20.23
N ILE A 776 -1.33 2.28 19.89
CA ILE A 776 -0.68 1.42 18.90
C ILE A 776 0.27 0.46 19.60
N LEU A 777 0.04 -0.84 19.44
CA LEU A 777 0.85 -1.90 20.04
C LEU A 777 1.64 -2.61 18.94
N ARG A 778 2.97 -2.53 18.96
CA ARG A 778 3.84 -3.29 18.05
C ARG A 778 3.98 -4.71 18.58
N VAL A 779 3.67 -5.68 17.71
CA VAL A 779 3.65 -7.11 18.04
C VAL A 779 4.62 -7.95 17.19
N GLY A 780 5.32 -7.30 16.26
CA GLY A 780 6.37 -7.88 15.42
C GLY A 780 5.92 -8.06 13.97
N TYR A 781 6.85 -7.84 13.03
CA TYR A 781 6.60 -7.84 11.59
C TYR A 781 5.79 -9.07 11.13
N GLY A 782 4.66 -8.84 10.45
CA GLY A 782 3.77 -9.90 9.95
C GLY A 782 2.98 -10.68 11.00
N ARG A 783 3.12 -10.39 12.30
CA ARG A 783 2.44 -11.14 13.40
C ARG A 783 1.06 -10.60 13.78
N GLY A 784 0.70 -9.41 13.31
CA GLY A 784 -0.56 -8.75 13.64
C GLY A 784 -1.82 -9.63 13.44
N PRO A 785 -2.01 -10.27 12.27
CA PRO A 785 -3.19 -11.11 12.03
C PRO A 785 -3.31 -12.31 12.98
N GLU A 786 -2.19 -12.97 13.28
CA GLU A 786 -2.12 -14.12 14.19
C GLU A 786 -2.53 -13.69 15.61
N ILE A 787 -1.96 -12.60 16.10
CA ILE A 787 -2.18 -12.12 17.46
C ILE A 787 -3.60 -11.55 17.62
N ALA A 788 -4.11 -10.83 16.62
CA ALA A 788 -5.50 -10.35 16.62
C ALA A 788 -6.50 -11.53 16.67
N LYS A 789 -6.25 -12.61 15.93
CA LYS A 789 -7.07 -13.82 15.98
C LYS A 789 -7.02 -14.50 17.36
N ARG A 790 -5.85 -14.54 17.99
CA ARG A 790 -5.67 -15.10 19.34
C ARG A 790 -6.42 -14.28 20.40
N LEU A 791 -6.38 -12.95 20.29
CA LEU A 791 -7.19 -12.05 21.10
C LEU A 791 -8.69 -12.28 20.87
N GLU A 792 -9.13 -12.42 19.61
CA GLU A 792 -10.54 -12.67 19.28
C GLU A 792 -11.05 -13.99 19.88
N GLN A 793 -10.24 -15.04 19.87
CA GLN A 793 -10.56 -16.32 20.53
C GLN A 793 -10.78 -16.17 22.04
N ASN A 794 -10.17 -15.15 22.65
CA ASN A 794 -10.30 -14.75 24.05
C ASN A 794 -11.30 -13.61 24.27
N ASN A 795 -12.18 -13.33 23.30
CA ASN A 795 -13.20 -12.28 23.37
C ASN A 795 -12.66 -10.84 23.45
N ILE A 796 -11.43 -10.59 23.00
CA ILE A 796 -10.88 -9.23 22.82
C ILE A 796 -10.74 -9.00 21.32
N ILE A 797 -11.45 -8.03 20.75
CA ILE A 797 -11.32 -7.71 19.33
C ILE A 797 -10.61 -6.38 19.12
N CYS A 798 -9.78 -6.35 18.10
CA CYS A 798 -9.01 -5.19 17.69
C CYS A 798 -8.78 -5.27 16.17
N ASN A 799 -8.14 -4.25 15.59
CA ASN A 799 -7.67 -4.36 14.22
C ASN A 799 -6.14 -4.46 14.21
N TYR A 800 -5.60 -5.41 13.45
CA TYR A 800 -4.18 -5.37 13.08
C TYR A 800 -3.97 -4.30 12.01
N GLN A 801 -2.75 -3.76 11.95
CA GLN A 801 -2.39 -2.63 11.10
C GLN A 801 -0.89 -2.65 10.79
N ALA A 802 -0.53 -2.20 9.60
CA ALA A 802 0.84 -1.98 9.21
C ALA A 802 1.44 -0.79 9.98
N CYS A 803 2.65 -0.95 10.51
CA CYS A 803 3.44 0.13 11.04
C CYS A 803 3.92 1.07 9.91
N PRO A 804 4.29 2.32 10.23
CA PRO A 804 4.89 3.26 9.27
C PRO A 804 6.04 2.74 8.41
N ASP A 805 6.76 1.76 8.91
CA ASP A 805 7.95 1.10 8.35
C ASP A 805 7.63 -0.22 7.61
N GLU A 806 6.35 -0.55 7.42
CA GLU A 806 5.90 -1.81 6.81
C GLU A 806 5.21 -1.60 5.45
N GLU A 807 5.26 -2.61 4.58
CA GLU A 807 4.84 -2.54 3.17
C GLU A 807 3.34 -2.37 2.97
N GLY A 808 2.54 -2.87 3.91
CA GLY A 808 1.09 -2.77 3.85
C GLY A 808 0.39 -3.76 4.77
N PHE A 809 -0.92 -3.89 4.59
CA PHE A 809 -1.81 -4.61 5.51
C PHE A 809 -1.44 -6.09 5.73
N THR A 810 -0.90 -6.76 4.73
CA THR A 810 -0.47 -8.15 4.82
C THR A 810 0.83 -8.32 5.62
N ALA A 811 1.62 -7.26 5.77
CA ALA A 811 2.84 -7.21 6.57
C ALA A 811 2.59 -6.78 8.03
N SER A 812 1.32 -6.57 8.41
CA SER A 812 0.95 -5.88 9.65
C SER A 812 1.65 -6.45 10.88
N GLY A 813 2.51 -5.64 11.49
CA GLY A 813 3.22 -5.96 12.73
C GLY A 813 2.74 -5.17 13.94
N ALA A 814 1.61 -4.47 13.85
CA ALA A 814 0.97 -3.81 14.97
C ALA A 814 -0.51 -4.14 15.12
N LEU A 815 -1.02 -3.88 16.32
CA LEU A 815 -2.43 -3.78 16.64
C LEU A 815 -2.78 -2.31 16.88
N ARG A 816 -3.88 -1.86 16.31
CA ARG A 816 -4.46 -0.55 16.56
C ARG A 816 -5.66 -0.74 17.48
N LEU A 817 -5.55 -0.17 18.68
CA LEU A 817 -6.50 -0.31 19.77
C LEU A 817 -7.23 1.02 19.99
N GLY A 818 -8.49 0.98 20.39
CA GLY A 818 -9.29 2.15 20.73
C GLY A 818 -10.10 1.97 21.98
N VAL A 819 -10.10 2.96 22.86
CA VAL A 819 -10.77 2.88 24.17
C VAL A 819 -12.20 3.42 24.18
N SER A 820 -12.62 4.09 23.10
CA SER A 820 -13.84 4.92 23.07
C SER A 820 -15.12 4.16 23.40
N GLU A 821 -15.30 2.95 22.87
CA GLU A 821 -16.50 2.17 23.11
C GLU A 821 -16.58 1.68 24.56
N MET A 822 -15.48 1.13 25.08
CA MET A 822 -15.44 0.64 26.44
C MET A 822 -15.50 1.77 27.48
N THR A 823 -14.94 2.93 27.16
CA THR A 823 -15.18 4.17 27.92
C THR A 823 -16.68 4.49 27.94
N ARG A 824 -17.40 4.29 26.83
CA ARG A 824 -18.85 4.53 26.78
C ARG A 824 -19.67 3.58 27.66
N PHE A 825 -19.18 2.36 27.86
CA PHE A 825 -19.72 1.39 28.81
C PHE A 825 -19.26 1.64 30.27
N GLY A 826 -18.43 2.67 30.49
CA GLY A 826 -18.02 3.11 31.83
C GLY A 826 -16.73 2.47 32.35
N MET A 827 -15.87 1.90 31.49
CA MET A 827 -14.52 1.52 31.92
C MET A 827 -13.68 2.75 32.28
N GLU A 828 -12.93 2.61 33.36
CA GLU A 828 -12.07 3.62 33.97
C GLU A 828 -10.58 3.20 33.84
N PRO A 829 -9.61 4.08 34.18
CA PRO A 829 -8.18 3.77 34.05
C PRO A 829 -7.75 2.42 34.65
N GLU A 830 -8.25 2.08 35.84
CA GLU A 830 -7.92 0.83 36.55
C GLU A 830 -8.47 -0.41 35.85
N ASP A 831 -9.58 -0.27 35.11
CA ASP A 831 -10.15 -1.37 34.33
C ASP A 831 -9.36 -1.62 33.04
N PHE A 832 -8.78 -0.55 32.46
CA PHE A 832 -7.85 -0.68 31.34
C PHE A 832 -6.50 -1.27 31.79
N GLU A 833 -6.08 -1.02 33.02
CA GLU A 833 -4.92 -1.70 33.62
C GLU A 833 -5.17 -3.21 33.74
N ALA A 834 -6.30 -3.62 34.31
CA ALA A 834 -6.68 -5.03 34.37
C ALA A 834 -6.82 -5.67 32.97
N LEU A 835 -7.29 -4.92 31.97
CA LEU A 835 -7.33 -5.39 30.58
C LEU A 835 -5.93 -5.56 29.99
N ALA A 836 -4.98 -4.68 30.31
CA ALA A 836 -3.60 -4.78 29.85
C ALA A 836 -2.94 -6.07 30.35
N ASP A 837 -3.18 -6.47 31.60
CA ASP A 837 -2.71 -7.75 32.16
C ASP A 837 -3.26 -8.95 31.39
N LEU A 838 -4.57 -8.95 31.08
CA LEU A 838 -5.18 -10.02 30.28
C LEU A 838 -4.61 -10.07 28.86
N MET A 839 -4.36 -8.91 28.25
CA MET A 839 -3.72 -8.85 26.95
C MET A 839 -2.27 -9.33 27.00
N HIS A 840 -1.51 -9.01 28.05
CA HIS A 840 -0.16 -9.56 28.27
C HIS A 840 -0.21 -11.09 28.29
N ALA A 841 -1.12 -11.67 29.08
CA ALA A 841 -1.27 -13.12 29.20
C ALA A 841 -1.57 -13.77 27.82
N VAL A 842 -2.40 -13.15 26.98
CA VAL A 842 -2.68 -13.67 25.63
C VAL A 842 -1.49 -13.51 24.67
N ILE A 843 -0.87 -12.33 24.65
CA ILE A 843 0.11 -11.95 23.63
C ILE A 843 1.49 -12.54 23.94
N ILE A 844 1.91 -12.49 25.20
CA ILE A 844 3.26 -12.87 25.65
C ILE A 844 3.27 -14.30 26.21
N GLU A 845 2.33 -14.63 27.09
CA GLU A 845 2.28 -15.95 27.77
C GLU A 845 1.48 -17.01 26.98
N GLU A 846 0.80 -16.60 25.92
CA GLU A 846 -0.07 -17.44 25.08
C GLU A 846 -1.21 -18.13 25.85
N ALA A 847 -1.65 -17.52 26.95
CA ALA A 847 -2.70 -18.04 27.83
C ALA A 847 -4.10 -17.87 27.25
N ASN A 848 -5.01 -18.79 27.62
CA ASN A 848 -6.44 -18.64 27.41
C ASN A 848 -7.07 -17.94 28.63
N VAL A 849 -7.59 -16.74 28.41
CA VAL A 849 -8.18 -15.86 29.44
C VAL A 849 -9.64 -15.52 29.15
N LYS A 850 -10.30 -16.28 28.28
CA LYS A 850 -11.66 -15.99 27.80
C LYS A 850 -12.66 -15.77 28.93
N ASP A 851 -12.61 -16.56 29.99
CA ASP A 851 -13.56 -16.46 31.11
C ASP A 851 -13.27 -15.24 31.99
N GLN A 852 -11.99 -14.87 32.16
CA GLN A 852 -11.56 -13.64 32.84
C GLN A 852 -12.01 -12.40 32.07
N VAL A 853 -11.90 -12.43 30.73
CA VAL A 853 -12.41 -11.35 29.86
C VAL A 853 -13.93 -11.23 29.98
N LYS A 854 -14.67 -12.34 29.99
CA LYS A 854 -16.12 -12.33 30.25
C LYS A 854 -16.46 -11.76 31.62
N ALA A 855 -15.71 -12.15 32.65
CA ALA A 855 -15.89 -11.63 34.01
C ALA A 855 -15.67 -10.10 34.07
N LEU A 856 -14.59 -9.60 33.45
CA LEU A 856 -14.33 -8.16 33.33
C LEU A 856 -15.46 -7.47 32.57
N ARG A 857 -15.84 -7.99 31.39
CA ARG A 857 -16.89 -7.42 30.54
C ARG A 857 -18.26 -7.36 31.24
N SER A 858 -18.57 -8.34 32.08
CA SER A 858 -19.86 -8.44 32.80
C SER A 858 -20.16 -7.25 33.73
N ARG A 859 -19.13 -6.50 34.13
CA ARG A 859 -19.23 -5.29 34.95
C ARG A 859 -19.75 -4.07 34.15
N PHE A 860 -19.71 -4.13 32.82
CA PHE A 860 -19.86 -2.96 31.93
C PHE A 860 -20.99 -3.10 30.90
N LEU A 861 -22.16 -3.62 31.28
CA LEU A 861 -23.25 -3.93 30.32
C LEU A 861 -24.14 -2.73 29.95
N GLU A 862 -23.97 -1.59 30.62
CA GLU A 862 -24.80 -0.39 30.46
C GLU A 862 -24.00 0.78 29.88
N LEU A 863 -24.58 1.50 28.91
CA LEU A 863 -23.97 2.70 28.34
C LEU A 863 -24.20 3.92 29.26
N LYS A 864 -23.18 4.78 29.42
CA LYS A 864 -23.21 5.95 30.33
C LYS A 864 -23.42 7.30 29.64
N TYR A 865 -22.84 7.51 28.46
CA TYR A 865 -22.94 8.78 27.70
C TYR A 865 -24.08 8.73 26.68
N CYS A 866 -25.28 8.46 27.16
CA CYS A 866 -26.52 8.50 26.42
C CYS A 866 -27.69 8.79 27.36
N PHE A 867 -28.81 9.28 26.82
CA PHE A 867 -30.04 9.36 27.59
C PHE A 867 -30.55 7.96 27.92
N ARG A 868 -31.09 7.77 29.13
CA ARG A 868 -31.54 6.46 29.59
C ARG A 868 -32.94 6.21 29.05
N LYS A 869 -33.21 4.98 28.61
CA LYS A 869 -34.55 4.62 28.09
C LYS A 869 -35.61 4.71 29.19
N GLU A 870 -35.22 4.53 30.44
CA GLU A 870 -36.06 4.60 31.63
C GLU A 870 -36.61 6.03 31.84
N ASP A 871 -35.82 7.05 31.51
CA ASP A 871 -36.22 8.46 31.61
C ASP A 871 -37.32 8.83 30.57
N TYR A 872 -37.50 7.99 29.55
CA TYR A 872 -38.46 8.18 28.45
C TYR A 872 -39.28 6.91 28.18
N ALA A 873 -39.57 6.11 29.22
CA ALA A 873 -40.14 4.78 29.10
C ALA A 873 -41.43 4.74 28.26
N ASP A 874 -42.36 5.67 28.50
CA ASP A 874 -43.64 5.75 27.78
C ASP A 874 -43.45 5.97 26.27
N LEU A 875 -42.49 6.80 25.87
CA LEU A 875 -42.19 7.07 24.45
C LEU A 875 -41.48 5.89 23.81
N MET A 876 -40.53 5.29 24.53
CA MET A 876 -39.79 4.12 24.05
C MET A 876 -40.68 2.90 23.87
N GLN A 877 -41.64 2.68 24.77
CA GLN A 877 -42.64 1.62 24.64
C GLN A 877 -43.50 1.84 23.39
N LYS A 878 -44.04 3.05 23.19
CA LYS A 878 -44.84 3.38 22.00
C LYS A 878 -44.06 3.17 20.71
N LEU A 879 -42.79 3.60 20.66
CA LEU A 879 -41.94 3.38 19.50
C LEU A 879 -41.68 1.89 19.25
N HIS A 880 -41.52 1.09 20.29
CA HIS A 880 -41.33 -0.35 20.17
C HIS A 880 -42.59 -1.07 19.68
N GLU A 881 -43.78 -0.65 20.13
CA GLU A 881 -45.07 -1.19 19.69
C GLU A 881 -45.39 -0.89 18.20
N LEU A 882 -44.70 0.09 17.61
CA LEU A 882 -44.83 0.44 16.19
C LEU A 882 -43.93 -0.38 15.25
N LEU A 883 -43.02 -1.19 15.79
CA LEU A 883 -42.17 -2.13 15.04
C LEU A 883 -42.77 -3.54 15.04
#